data_AF-K9XN74-F1
#
_entry.id   AF-K9XN74-F1
#
_cell.length_a   1.000
_cell.length_b   1.000
_cell.length_c   1.000
_cell.angle_alpha   90.00
_cell.angle_beta   90.00
_cell.angle_gamma   90.00
#
_symmetry.space_group_name_H-M   'P 1'
#
loop_
_entity.id
_entity.type
_entity.pdbx_description
1 polymer ?
#
loop_
_entity_poly.entity_id
_entity_poly.type
_entity_poly.pdbx_seq_one_letter_code
_entity_poly.pdbx_strand_id
1 'polypeptide(L)'
;MTADVVKHLSKVLVVFILITVAWSGWAAVAKAESGRFPTRVWEVPMGERTTNVLLPDWSKISLASMPPIASNGSFDGSAYTKTVGYDLSRNWSAGMTPDQYLKLGDLSDALSLEVFSLDAISQLTELNLSQVSLDAFTLAGEQTLQQLVKIVPGLGNLTVADVPPVAKLLQTQLGNTVGSSATLAYIVTNPRLGQLQLNQIDLSTFSIDSIPSLRAIELQNFANWQNSFVSNVPSLNQVAFSDFPTPITEVGSVVMRIDTIYGSSEMHRNNTVSGSDQQGYSVPCDEKDCAYIELDDLENAGRGARANLEGKQWISGKYQEVEGGFGILGAVNGGKEPTGRHPFGSAFKVVVTEPDEATDTVDTALFFRFCNRGIPDLGCTPYFIGPIPFFTYKVNAPIFIGLLEEKRNSSASSQPTGATRSMSSSYGGGQTGTSNLLTPDCFTSANGSTLKLSELSEAIASIESAASGDFMAIGVYTCADGGGNCGRGLGRYQFMSYNEYATSLIAAKPNGQDFLKQVSRGYEPAPAELMQYFPPEDQNRAFNSSLSSAIARASQEIDPTTGQFFTGGRLIERVAQMHFGGLYSAVDGSSSDTLGSLSLRDYGRQVAARYQASNTTLTCAPIGRAGSLPIAIFPVRDSYRVVREFGAPAVAASNQHSKGIDVEVAETTPIYAAAEGKVIYAGHAEGYGNTIVLEHDNGRQTRYAHVTSIQPIVGTKVKQGDLIALTGSSTLHIEMREGAIAGNPFSGRAVNPRNYFAS
;
A
#
# COMPACT_ATOMS: atom_id res chain seq x y z
N MET A 1 78.39 -48.50 22.23
CA MET A 1 77.06 -48.36 21.62
C MET A 1 76.82 -46.85 21.51
N THR A 2 77.31 -46.19 20.45
CA THR A 2 76.53 -45.83 19.23
C THR A 2 75.28 -45.01 19.61
N ALA A 3 75.30 -43.69 19.46
CA ALA A 3 75.02 -42.93 18.22
C ALA A 3 73.51 -42.84 17.93
N ASP A 4 73.06 -41.60 17.67
CA ASP A 4 71.71 -41.16 17.30
C ASP A 4 70.65 -41.32 18.42
N VAL A 5 70.08 -40.29 19.03
CA VAL A 5 69.30 -39.19 18.43
C VAL A 5 69.40 -37.95 19.35
N VAL A 6 70.59 -37.34 19.41
CA VAL A 6 70.78 -35.95 19.86
C VAL A 6 71.10 -35.13 18.61
N LYS A 7 70.07 -34.75 17.85
CA LYS A 7 70.18 -33.73 16.81
C LYS A 7 68.82 -33.08 16.56
N HIS A 8 68.77 -31.79 16.85
CA HIS A 8 67.87 -30.76 16.32
C HIS A 8 66.75 -30.22 17.22
N LEU A 9 67.09 -30.02 18.49
CA LEU A 9 66.65 -28.86 19.27
C LEU A 9 67.88 -27.97 19.53
N SER A 10 68.19 -27.03 18.62
CA SER A 10 68.98 -25.81 18.85
C SER A 10 69.56 -25.24 17.53
N LYS A 11 68.76 -24.46 16.79
CA LYS A 11 69.26 -23.34 15.98
C LYS A 11 68.28 -22.18 16.14
N VAL A 12 68.52 -21.44 17.21
CA VAL A 12 67.96 -20.14 17.52
C VAL A 12 68.93 -19.09 16.95
N LEU A 13 68.36 -18.10 16.26
CA LEU A 13 68.90 -16.74 16.07
C LEU A 13 70.15 -16.53 15.18
N VAL A 14 70.28 -15.27 14.74
CA VAL A 14 71.48 -14.60 14.16
C VAL A 14 71.45 -14.52 12.62
N VAL A 15 70.86 -13.45 12.01
CA VAL A 15 71.44 -12.10 11.71
C VAL A 15 72.05 -12.08 10.28
N PHE A 16 71.56 -11.29 9.30
CA PHE A 16 71.76 -9.84 9.00
C PHE A 16 70.73 -9.47 7.89
N ILE A 17 69.88 -8.43 7.89
CA ILE A 17 70.02 -6.95 8.01
C ILE A 17 70.92 -6.30 6.94
N LEU A 18 70.30 -5.50 6.04
CA LEU A 18 70.76 -4.22 5.42
C LEU A 18 69.59 -3.64 4.55
N ILE A 19 68.72 -2.73 5.01
CA ILE A 19 68.83 -1.25 5.27
C ILE A 19 68.60 -0.41 3.97
N THR A 20 67.51 0.35 3.79
CA THR A 20 67.32 1.77 4.22
C THR A 20 65.86 2.25 3.96
N VAL A 21 65.16 2.83 4.95
CA VAL A 21 64.81 4.28 5.19
C VAL A 21 63.53 4.83 4.48
N ALA A 22 62.46 4.95 5.29
CA ALA A 22 61.41 5.97 5.43
C ALA A 22 60.92 6.87 4.26
N TRP A 23 59.59 6.85 3.97
CA TRP A 23 58.61 7.96 4.12
C TRP A 23 57.22 7.60 3.51
N SER A 24 56.15 7.96 4.25
CA SER A 24 54.75 8.25 3.85
C SER A 24 53.97 7.36 2.86
N GLY A 25 52.84 6.81 3.31
CA GLY A 25 51.73 6.36 2.46
C GLY A 25 50.61 5.67 3.23
N TRP A 26 49.51 6.39 3.51
CA TRP A 26 48.23 5.79 3.89
C TRP A 26 47.60 5.04 2.70
N ALA A 27 46.99 3.89 2.98
CA ALA A 27 45.85 3.22 2.31
C ALA A 27 46.05 1.69 2.46
N ALA A 28 45.07 0.86 2.72
CA ALA A 28 43.70 0.99 3.15
C ALA A 28 43.32 -0.38 3.74
N VAL A 29 42.34 -0.36 4.64
CA VAL A 29 41.73 -1.55 5.23
C VAL A 29 41.12 -2.41 4.11
N ALA A 30 41.60 -3.64 3.95
CA ALA A 30 40.90 -4.68 3.19
C ALA A 30 40.41 -5.72 4.19
N LYS A 31 39.12 -5.63 4.54
CA LYS A 31 38.43 -6.71 5.24
C LYS A 31 37.05 -6.87 4.62
N ALA A 32 36.97 -7.74 3.62
CA ALA A 32 35.73 -8.29 3.10
C ALA A 32 35.85 -9.82 3.23
N GLU A 33 35.34 -10.38 4.32
CA GLU A 33 34.92 -11.78 4.29
C GLU A 33 33.61 -11.83 3.49
N SER A 34 33.67 -12.50 2.36
CA SER A 34 32.59 -12.71 1.41
C SER A 34 31.50 -13.63 1.99
N GLY A 35 30.23 -13.24 1.82
CA GLY A 35 29.30 -14.18 1.15
C GLY A 35 28.18 -14.84 1.96
N ARG A 36 27.64 -14.26 3.02
CA ARG A 36 26.31 -14.68 3.51
C ARG A 36 25.36 -13.49 3.65
N PHE A 37 24.34 -13.48 2.79
CA PHE A 37 23.14 -12.67 2.97
C PHE A 37 22.60 -12.89 4.39
N PRO A 38 22.24 -11.83 5.14
CA PRO A 38 21.59 -11.98 6.43
C PRO A 38 20.35 -12.87 6.33
N THR A 39 20.25 -13.88 7.18
CA THR A 39 19.12 -14.81 7.20
C THR A 39 18.51 -14.92 8.58
N ARG A 40 17.22 -15.24 8.59
CA ARG A 40 16.45 -15.61 9.77
C ARG A 40 15.92 -17.02 9.61
N VAL A 41 15.78 -17.72 10.72
CA VAL A 41 15.14 -19.04 10.73
C VAL A 41 13.63 -18.83 10.70
N TRP A 42 12.97 -19.52 9.78
CA TRP A 42 11.53 -19.67 9.74
C TRP A 42 11.17 -21.13 9.95
N GLU A 43 10.39 -21.39 11.00
CA GLU A 43 9.94 -22.74 11.32
C GLU A 43 8.67 -23.04 10.53
N VAL A 44 8.73 -24.07 9.69
CA VAL A 44 7.59 -24.53 8.90
C VAL A 44 7.01 -25.79 9.55
N PRO A 45 5.74 -25.78 9.97
CA PRO A 45 5.08 -26.97 10.48
C PRO A 45 4.95 -28.04 9.39
N MET A 46 5.31 -29.28 9.73
CA MET A 46 5.27 -30.49 8.89
C MET A 46 4.52 -31.59 9.66
N GLY A 47 3.22 -31.38 9.92
CA GLY A 47 2.48 -32.27 10.82
C GLY A 47 2.97 -32.16 12.26
N GLU A 48 3.48 -33.25 12.84
CA GLU A 48 4.04 -33.28 14.21
C GLU A 48 5.50 -32.81 14.31
N ARG A 49 6.14 -32.49 13.18
CA ARG A 49 7.53 -32.01 13.12
C ARG A 49 7.59 -30.56 12.65
N THR A 50 8.68 -29.87 12.97
CA THR A 50 9.02 -28.56 12.40
C THR A 50 10.30 -28.69 11.58
N THR A 51 10.32 -28.01 10.43
CA THR A 51 11.53 -27.88 9.60
C THR A 51 11.96 -26.42 9.60
N ASN A 52 13.25 -26.20 9.78
CA ASN A 52 13.84 -24.87 9.76
C ASN A 52 14.24 -24.50 8.34
N VAL A 53 13.77 -23.35 7.90
CA VAL A 53 14.06 -22.78 6.58
C VAL A 53 14.79 -21.47 6.79
N LEU A 54 15.85 -21.24 6.04
CA LEU A 54 16.56 -19.97 6.07
C LEU A 54 15.90 -19.03 5.06
N LEU A 55 15.31 -17.97 5.59
CA LEU A 55 14.77 -16.87 4.80
C LEU A 55 15.67 -15.64 4.92
N PRO A 56 15.64 -14.72 3.94
CA PRO A 56 16.29 -13.42 4.07
C PRO A 56 15.77 -12.68 5.31
N ASP A 57 16.68 -12.04 6.03
CA ASP A 57 16.32 -11.18 7.16
C ASP A 57 16.14 -9.74 6.69
N TRP A 58 14.93 -9.39 6.23
CA TRP A 58 14.64 -8.07 5.63
C TRP A 58 14.86 -6.89 6.57
N SER A 59 14.92 -7.11 7.90
CA SER A 59 15.28 -6.05 8.86
C SER A 59 16.78 -5.82 8.96
N LYS A 60 17.61 -6.61 8.27
CA LYS A 60 19.07 -6.49 8.22
C LYS A 60 19.61 -6.32 6.80
N ILE A 61 18.73 -6.31 5.81
CA ILE A 61 19.09 -6.18 4.41
C ILE A 61 18.60 -4.82 3.93
N SER A 62 19.52 -4.05 3.39
CA SER A 62 19.31 -2.79 2.67
C SER A 62 19.95 -2.85 1.28
N LEU A 63 19.62 -1.91 0.39
CA LEU A 63 20.20 -1.85 -0.96
C LEU A 63 21.74 -1.73 -0.94
N ALA A 64 22.32 -1.03 0.03
CA ALA A 64 23.77 -0.90 0.21
C ALA A 64 24.44 -2.22 0.66
N SER A 65 23.70 -3.07 1.38
CA SER A 65 24.20 -4.36 1.87
C SER A 65 24.03 -5.51 0.87
N MET A 66 23.29 -5.28 -0.22
CA MET A 66 23.09 -6.29 -1.26
C MET A 66 24.40 -6.58 -1.99
N PRO A 67 24.60 -7.82 -2.46
CA PRO A 67 25.70 -8.17 -3.33
C PRO A 67 25.73 -7.28 -4.58
N PRO A 68 26.93 -6.98 -5.08
CA PRO A 68 27.05 -6.22 -6.32
C PRO A 68 26.56 -7.03 -7.51
N ILE A 69 26.11 -6.32 -8.55
CA ILE A 69 25.75 -6.93 -9.83
C ILE A 69 26.97 -7.63 -10.46
N ALA A 70 26.75 -8.82 -11.02
CA ALA A 70 27.85 -9.69 -11.48
C ALA A 70 28.39 -9.32 -12.88
N SER A 71 27.58 -8.66 -13.70
CA SER A 71 27.91 -8.36 -15.09
C SER A 71 27.70 -6.88 -15.43
N ASN A 72 28.49 -6.40 -16.38
CA ASN A 72 28.27 -5.09 -16.99
C ASN A 72 26.96 -5.10 -17.78
N GLY A 73 26.32 -3.93 -17.89
CA GLY A 73 25.17 -3.78 -18.75
C GLY A 73 24.77 -2.33 -18.93
N SER A 74 23.92 -2.11 -19.91
CA SER A 74 23.36 -0.82 -20.20
C SER A 74 21.97 -0.96 -20.79
N PHE A 75 21.18 0.09 -20.62
CA PHE A 75 19.88 0.24 -21.21
C PHE A 75 19.73 1.68 -21.69
N ASP A 76 19.44 1.86 -22.98
CA ASP A 76 19.04 3.17 -23.51
C ASP A 76 17.52 3.29 -23.42
N GLY A 77 17.08 4.07 -22.45
CA GLY A 77 15.67 4.34 -22.17
C GLY A 77 15.14 5.60 -22.82
N SER A 78 15.94 6.29 -23.64
CA SER A 78 15.63 7.62 -24.18
C SER A 78 14.32 7.66 -24.99
N ALA A 79 13.98 6.56 -25.65
CA ALA A 79 12.72 6.39 -26.38
C ALA A 79 11.48 6.50 -25.48
N TYR A 80 11.62 6.17 -24.19
CA TYR A 80 10.53 6.14 -23.21
C TYR A 80 10.48 7.39 -22.32
N THR A 81 11.58 8.17 -22.25
CA THR A 81 11.73 9.30 -21.33
C THR A 81 10.58 10.30 -21.40
N LYS A 82 10.13 10.65 -22.62
CA LYS A 82 9.00 11.59 -22.80
C LYS A 82 7.67 11.04 -22.31
N THR A 83 7.46 9.73 -22.44
CA THR A 83 6.22 9.05 -22.06
C THR A 83 6.16 8.84 -20.55
N VAL A 84 7.28 8.41 -19.96
CA VAL A 84 7.38 8.04 -18.54
C VAL A 84 7.58 9.26 -17.64
N GLY A 85 8.11 10.36 -18.19
CA GLY A 85 8.34 11.60 -17.45
C GLY A 85 9.70 11.66 -16.72
N TYR A 86 10.53 10.61 -16.83
CA TYR A 86 11.91 10.59 -16.35
C TYR A 86 12.77 9.67 -17.21
N ASP A 87 14.10 9.83 -17.13
CA ASP A 87 15.02 9.09 -17.98
C ASP A 87 15.23 7.67 -17.45
N LEU A 88 14.81 6.69 -18.25
CA LEU A 88 14.99 5.27 -17.95
C LEU A 88 16.40 4.74 -18.31
N SER A 89 17.25 5.54 -18.96
CA SER A 89 18.56 5.09 -19.41
C SER A 89 19.51 4.79 -18.24
N ARG A 90 20.22 3.66 -18.30
CA ARG A 90 21.13 3.20 -17.23
C ARG A 90 22.38 2.57 -17.82
N ASN A 91 23.48 2.72 -17.08
CA ASN A 91 24.69 1.94 -17.25
C ASN A 91 25.10 1.41 -15.89
N TRP A 92 25.51 0.16 -15.82
CA TRP A 92 26.08 -0.43 -14.62
C TRP A 92 27.31 -1.25 -14.98
N SER A 93 28.23 -1.34 -14.02
CA SER A 93 29.43 -2.16 -14.12
C SER A 93 29.38 -3.25 -13.06
N ALA A 94 29.96 -4.40 -13.37
CA ALA A 94 30.16 -5.46 -12.42
C ALA A 94 30.87 -4.91 -11.17
N GLY A 95 30.39 -5.26 -9.99
CA GLY A 95 30.88 -4.71 -8.72
C GLY A 95 30.06 -3.53 -8.16
N MET A 96 29.11 -2.97 -8.91
CA MET A 96 28.19 -1.95 -8.38
C MET A 96 27.05 -2.54 -7.57
N THR A 97 26.70 -1.91 -6.45
CA THR A 97 25.52 -2.27 -5.65
C THR A 97 24.24 -1.66 -6.24
N PRO A 98 23.05 -2.26 -6.00
CA PRO A 98 21.79 -1.80 -6.59
C PRO A 98 21.46 -0.33 -6.39
N ASP A 99 21.81 0.25 -5.24
CA ASP A 99 21.57 1.68 -4.96
C ASP A 99 22.32 2.65 -5.89
N GLN A 100 23.39 2.20 -6.53
CA GLN A 100 24.23 3.02 -7.41
C GLN A 100 23.67 3.15 -8.83
N TYR A 101 22.78 2.24 -9.25
CA TYR A 101 22.23 2.23 -10.61
C TYR A 101 20.69 2.18 -10.64
N LEU A 102 20.01 1.86 -9.54
CA LEU A 102 18.57 2.01 -9.41
C LEU A 102 18.24 3.46 -9.01
N LYS A 103 17.26 4.04 -9.69
CA LYS A 103 16.71 5.35 -9.36
C LYS A 103 15.48 5.22 -8.47
N LEU A 104 15.11 6.32 -7.81
CA LEU A 104 13.92 6.34 -6.95
C LEU A 104 12.65 5.96 -7.71
N GLY A 105 12.49 6.43 -8.96
CA GLY A 105 11.32 6.11 -9.79
C GLY A 105 11.21 4.62 -10.12
N ASP A 106 12.34 3.91 -10.15
CA ASP A 106 12.41 2.49 -10.48
C ASP A 106 11.79 1.60 -9.39
N LEU A 107 11.84 2.08 -8.14
CA LEU A 107 11.41 1.37 -6.95
C LEU A 107 10.10 1.90 -6.35
N SER A 108 9.57 3.01 -6.87
CA SER A 108 8.39 3.70 -6.34
C SER A 108 7.13 2.82 -6.31
N ASP A 109 6.84 2.09 -7.39
CA ASP A 109 5.66 1.22 -7.47
C ASP A 109 5.71 0.07 -6.45
N ALA A 110 6.89 -0.51 -6.22
CA ALA A 110 7.05 -1.70 -5.40
C ALA A 110 7.37 -1.39 -3.92
N LEU A 111 8.11 -0.31 -3.64
CA LEU A 111 8.66 0.00 -2.32
C LEU A 111 8.26 1.40 -1.81
N SER A 112 7.73 2.27 -2.68
CA SER A 112 7.23 3.62 -2.34
C SER A 112 8.24 4.52 -1.62
N LEU A 113 9.50 4.49 -2.06
CA LEU A 113 10.62 5.22 -1.44
C LEU A 113 10.44 6.75 -1.45
N GLU A 114 9.63 7.27 -2.37
CA GLU A 114 9.41 8.70 -2.58
C GLU A 114 8.65 9.41 -1.46
N VAL A 115 8.00 8.64 -0.58
CA VAL A 115 7.28 9.15 0.60
C VAL A 115 8.25 9.49 1.75
N PHE A 116 9.51 9.02 1.70
CA PHE A 116 10.49 9.36 2.72
C PHE A 116 10.86 10.84 2.72
N SER A 117 11.12 11.38 3.91
CA SER A 117 11.86 12.61 4.14
C SER A 117 13.24 12.30 4.74
N LEU A 118 14.15 13.27 4.74
CA LEU A 118 15.46 13.07 5.38
C LEU A 118 15.35 12.89 6.89
N ASP A 119 14.37 13.51 7.56
CA ASP A 119 14.11 13.27 8.98
C ASP A 119 13.67 11.82 9.24
N ALA A 120 12.81 11.26 8.38
CA ALA A 120 12.40 9.86 8.49
C ALA A 120 13.58 8.89 8.26
N ILE A 121 14.39 9.15 7.23
CA ILE A 121 15.60 8.34 6.95
C ILE A 121 16.58 8.45 8.12
N SER A 122 16.81 9.66 8.63
CA SER A 122 17.70 9.93 9.77
C SER A 122 17.29 9.15 11.03
N GLN A 123 15.99 9.04 11.30
CA GLN A 123 15.49 8.25 12.42
C GLN A 123 15.73 6.74 12.25
N LEU A 124 15.61 6.23 11.02
CA LEU A 124 15.79 4.81 10.73
C LEU A 124 17.26 4.38 10.68
N THR A 125 18.15 5.26 10.21
CA THR A 125 19.57 4.93 10.00
C THR A 125 20.50 5.59 11.01
N GLU A 126 19.96 6.24 12.04
CA GLU A 126 20.71 7.02 13.04
C GLU A 126 21.65 8.08 12.42
N LEU A 127 21.31 8.60 11.23
CA LEU A 127 22.13 9.56 10.50
C LEU A 127 22.06 10.95 11.17
N ASN A 128 23.22 11.51 11.53
CA ASN A 128 23.27 12.90 12.01
C ASN A 128 23.33 13.90 10.85
N LEU A 129 22.16 14.39 10.43
CA LEU A 129 22.02 15.34 9.31
C LEU A 129 22.83 16.64 9.48
N SER A 130 23.14 17.06 10.72
CA SER A 130 23.95 18.27 10.94
C SER A 130 25.41 18.13 10.49
N GLN A 131 25.89 16.89 10.35
CA GLN A 131 27.22 16.54 9.85
C GLN A 131 27.21 16.13 8.38
N VAL A 132 26.02 16.01 7.78
CA VAL A 132 25.89 15.67 6.37
C VAL A 132 25.96 16.95 5.55
N SER A 133 26.88 16.95 4.61
CA SER A 133 27.05 18.03 3.66
C SER A 133 25.94 18.04 2.61
N LEU A 134 25.58 19.23 2.12
CA LEU A 134 24.45 19.45 1.21
C LEU A 134 24.71 18.87 -0.19
N ASP A 135 25.97 18.73 -0.60
CA ASP A 135 26.35 18.06 -1.85
C ASP A 135 26.01 16.56 -1.88
N ALA A 136 25.94 15.91 -0.71
CA ALA A 136 25.49 14.53 -0.59
C ALA A 136 24.00 14.35 -0.91
N PHE A 137 23.21 15.44 -0.92
CA PHE A 137 21.80 15.44 -1.30
C PHE A 137 21.59 16.15 -2.63
N THR A 138 22.03 15.50 -3.72
CA THR A 138 22.06 16.12 -5.07
C THR A 138 20.68 16.61 -5.51
N LEU A 139 19.62 15.91 -5.10
CA LEU A 139 18.24 16.25 -5.44
C LEU A 139 17.85 17.67 -4.97
N ALA A 140 18.31 18.11 -3.79
CA ALA A 140 18.13 19.48 -3.32
C ALA A 140 18.99 20.48 -4.11
N GLY A 141 20.22 20.08 -4.47
CA GLY A 141 21.15 20.87 -5.27
C GLY A 141 20.63 21.20 -6.68
N GLU A 142 19.89 20.27 -7.29
CA GLU A 142 19.31 20.39 -8.63
C GLU A 142 18.06 21.29 -8.70
N GLN A 143 17.44 21.61 -7.57
CA GLN A 143 16.26 22.47 -7.55
C GLN A 143 16.63 23.92 -7.83
N THR A 144 15.73 24.62 -8.54
CA THR A 144 15.82 26.07 -8.66
C THR A 144 15.41 26.75 -7.36
N LEU A 145 15.87 27.98 -7.12
CA LEU A 145 15.45 28.78 -5.96
C LEU A 145 13.92 28.93 -5.89
N GLN A 146 13.26 29.08 -7.03
CA GLN A 146 11.81 29.16 -7.11
C GLN A 146 11.14 27.85 -6.67
N GLN A 147 11.69 26.69 -7.05
CA GLN A 147 11.18 25.39 -6.63
C GLN A 147 11.39 25.17 -5.13
N LEU A 148 12.58 25.47 -4.60
CA LEU A 148 12.87 25.35 -3.17
C LEU A 148 11.94 26.21 -2.32
N VAL A 149 11.72 27.48 -2.68
CA VAL A 149 10.79 28.37 -1.98
C VAL A 149 9.35 27.84 -2.01
N LYS A 150 8.96 27.15 -3.08
CA LYS A 150 7.62 26.56 -3.22
C LYS A 150 7.43 25.33 -2.31
N ILE A 151 8.43 24.45 -2.24
CA ILE A 151 8.28 23.14 -1.58
C ILE A 151 8.71 23.16 -0.12
N VAL A 152 9.63 24.05 0.29
CA VAL A 152 10.14 24.12 1.67
C VAL A 152 9.30 25.09 2.51
N PRO A 153 8.58 24.63 3.56
CA PRO A 153 7.73 25.46 4.39
C PRO A 153 8.48 26.63 5.03
N GLY A 154 7.96 27.84 4.83
CA GLY A 154 8.48 29.06 5.45
C GLY A 154 9.76 29.61 4.81
N LEU A 155 10.41 28.90 3.88
CA LEU A 155 11.67 29.33 3.26
C LEU A 155 11.54 30.70 2.57
N GLY A 156 10.41 30.97 1.92
CA GLY A 156 10.15 32.26 1.27
C GLY A 156 10.12 33.46 2.22
N ASN A 157 9.80 33.26 3.50
CA ASN A 157 9.72 34.32 4.51
C ASN A 157 11.09 34.68 5.09
N LEU A 158 12.09 33.82 4.90
CA LEU A 158 13.45 34.05 5.35
C LEU A 158 14.16 35.05 4.44
N THR A 159 15.10 35.79 5.02
CA THR A 159 15.96 36.69 4.25
C THR A 159 17.09 35.91 3.58
N VAL A 160 17.72 36.51 2.57
CA VAL A 160 18.90 35.92 1.92
C VAL A 160 20.00 35.59 2.94
N ALA A 161 20.19 36.44 3.96
CA ALA A 161 21.18 36.22 5.01
C ALA A 161 20.90 34.98 5.88
N ASP A 162 19.63 34.62 6.06
CA ASP A 162 19.22 33.49 6.91
C ASP A 162 19.46 32.13 6.24
N VAL A 163 19.77 32.12 4.94
CA VAL A 163 20.00 30.89 4.14
C VAL A 163 21.37 30.98 3.46
N PRO A 164 22.46 30.59 4.16
CA PRO A 164 23.85 30.73 3.69
C PRO A 164 24.14 30.20 2.26
N PRO A 165 23.67 29.01 1.84
CA PRO A 165 23.94 28.54 0.48
C PRO A 165 23.27 29.42 -0.58
N VAL A 166 22.08 29.97 -0.31
CA VAL A 166 21.41 30.90 -1.23
C VAL A 166 22.14 32.24 -1.29
N ALA A 167 22.60 32.76 -0.15
CA ALA A 167 23.44 33.97 -0.13
C ALA A 167 24.70 33.81 -0.97
N LYS A 168 25.40 32.67 -0.83
CA LYS A 168 26.61 32.37 -1.59
C LYS A 168 26.34 32.25 -3.09
N LEU A 169 25.23 31.62 -3.46
CA LEU A 169 24.80 31.51 -4.86
C LEU A 169 24.56 32.89 -5.48
N LEU A 170 23.76 33.74 -4.82
CA LEU A 170 23.46 35.09 -5.31
C LEU A 170 24.71 35.97 -5.37
N GLN A 171 25.62 35.87 -4.38
CA GLN A 171 26.89 36.58 -4.41
C GLN A 171 27.77 36.15 -5.59
N THR A 172 27.82 34.85 -5.88
CA THR A 172 28.60 34.32 -7.02
C THR A 172 28.07 34.82 -8.36
N GLN A 173 26.74 34.94 -8.49
CA GLN A 173 26.10 35.33 -9.75
C GLN A 173 25.99 36.85 -9.96
N LEU A 174 25.90 37.65 -8.88
CA LEU A 174 25.56 39.07 -8.95
C LEU A 174 26.54 40.00 -8.19
N GLY A 175 27.50 39.44 -7.46
CA GLY A 175 28.34 40.19 -6.52
C GLY A 175 27.55 40.71 -5.31
N ASN A 176 27.98 41.82 -4.72
CA ASN A 176 27.38 42.39 -3.50
C ASN A 176 26.11 43.24 -3.77
N THR A 177 25.44 43.06 -4.91
CA THR A 177 24.33 43.93 -5.35
C THR A 177 22.96 43.52 -4.83
N VAL A 178 22.83 42.29 -4.30
CA VAL A 178 21.57 41.83 -3.69
C VAL A 178 21.56 42.16 -2.20
N GLY A 179 20.53 42.88 -1.75
CA GLY A 179 20.36 43.20 -0.33
C GLY A 179 20.17 41.93 0.50
N SER A 180 21.03 41.71 1.48
CA SER A 180 20.98 40.57 2.40
C SER A 180 19.68 40.51 3.21
N SER A 181 18.98 41.64 3.34
CA SER A 181 17.69 41.79 4.02
C SER A 181 16.46 41.46 3.16
N ALA A 182 16.63 41.23 1.85
CA ALA A 182 15.51 40.85 0.99
C ALA A 182 15.04 39.43 1.31
N THR A 183 13.73 39.20 1.29
CA THR A 183 13.15 37.87 1.49
C THR A 183 13.31 37.00 0.24
N LEU A 184 13.44 35.69 0.43
CA LEU A 184 13.55 34.75 -0.69
C LEU A 184 12.30 34.79 -1.59
N ALA A 185 11.11 34.99 -1.03
CA ALA A 185 9.88 35.18 -1.80
C ALA A 185 9.97 36.38 -2.75
N TYR A 186 10.60 37.49 -2.33
CA TYR A 186 10.83 38.64 -3.20
C TYR A 186 11.89 38.32 -4.27
N ILE A 187 13.00 37.66 -3.91
CA ILE A 187 14.06 37.31 -4.87
C ILE A 187 13.54 36.47 -6.04
N VAL A 188 12.72 35.46 -5.75
CA VAL A 188 12.21 34.54 -6.79
C VAL A 188 11.15 35.15 -7.70
N THR A 189 10.65 36.37 -7.39
CA THR A 189 9.79 37.11 -8.33
C THR A 189 10.55 37.54 -9.60
N ASN A 190 11.88 37.66 -9.52
CA ASN A 190 12.72 37.85 -10.69
C ASN A 190 12.96 36.50 -11.38
N PRO A 191 12.47 36.29 -12.62
CA PRO A 191 12.58 34.99 -13.28
C PRO A 191 14.02 34.53 -13.48
N ARG A 192 14.98 35.43 -13.68
CA ARG A 192 16.39 35.04 -13.85
C ARG A 192 16.99 34.52 -12.55
N LEU A 193 16.60 35.09 -11.42
CA LEU A 193 17.12 34.70 -10.11
C LEU A 193 16.41 33.46 -9.57
N GLY A 194 15.09 33.38 -9.78
CA GLY A 194 14.30 32.20 -9.41
C GLY A 194 14.76 30.91 -10.10
N GLN A 195 15.38 31.01 -11.29
CA GLN A 195 15.87 29.87 -12.06
C GLN A 195 17.32 29.45 -11.71
N LEU A 196 18.00 30.16 -10.80
CA LEU A 196 19.30 29.73 -10.31
C LEU A 196 19.17 28.44 -9.50
N GLN A 197 20.14 27.54 -9.62
CA GLN A 197 20.20 26.27 -8.90
C GLN A 197 21.34 26.27 -7.89
N LEU A 198 21.17 25.54 -6.79
CA LEU A 198 22.18 25.46 -5.73
C LEU A 198 23.46 24.75 -6.18
N ASN A 199 23.38 23.79 -7.10
CA ASN A 199 24.54 23.07 -7.66
C ASN A 199 25.51 23.97 -8.47
N GLN A 200 25.21 25.25 -8.66
CA GLN A 200 26.10 26.23 -9.31
C GLN A 200 27.18 26.77 -8.36
N ILE A 201 27.15 26.37 -7.09
CA ILE A 201 28.19 26.65 -6.09
C ILE A 201 28.69 25.34 -5.47
N ASP A 202 29.82 25.41 -4.78
CA ASP A 202 30.34 24.29 -4.01
C ASP A 202 29.48 24.05 -2.75
N LEU A 203 28.63 23.04 -2.83
CA LEU A 203 27.72 22.65 -1.75
C LEU A 203 28.41 21.86 -0.62
N SER A 204 29.66 21.41 -0.83
CA SER A 204 30.42 20.64 0.18
C SER A 204 30.73 21.44 1.46
N THR A 205 30.58 22.77 1.37
CA THR A 205 30.86 23.72 2.45
C THR A 205 29.65 24.02 3.34
N PHE A 206 28.48 23.46 3.01
CA PHE A 206 27.22 23.70 3.74
C PHE A 206 26.66 22.37 4.24
N SER A 207 26.17 22.33 5.48
CA SER A 207 25.38 21.19 5.96
C SER A 207 23.94 21.27 5.45
N ILE A 208 23.21 20.14 5.49
CA ILE A 208 21.78 20.09 5.18
C ILE A 208 20.97 21.09 6.01
N ASP A 209 21.37 21.34 7.27
CA ASP A 209 20.73 22.29 8.18
C ASP A 209 20.91 23.76 7.78
N SER A 210 21.78 24.04 6.81
CA SER A 210 21.95 25.39 6.26
C SER A 210 20.71 25.86 5.47
N ILE A 211 19.77 24.95 5.17
CA ILE A 211 18.46 25.27 4.59
C ILE A 211 17.38 24.85 5.60
N PRO A 212 16.76 25.80 6.32
CA PRO A 212 15.73 25.49 7.29
C PRO A 212 14.56 24.72 6.69
N SER A 213 14.04 23.73 7.43
CA SER A 213 12.90 22.88 7.06
C SER A 213 13.07 21.97 5.84
N LEU A 214 14.26 21.91 5.22
CA LEU A 214 14.53 21.04 4.06
C LEU A 214 14.39 19.55 4.40
N ARG A 215 14.80 19.16 5.61
CA ARG A 215 14.79 17.78 6.13
C ARG A 215 13.40 17.13 6.21
N ALA A 216 12.34 17.93 6.33
CA ALA A 216 10.97 17.45 6.51
C ALA A 216 10.24 17.20 5.17
N ILE A 217 10.87 17.53 4.04
CA ILE A 217 10.24 17.41 2.72
C ILE A 217 10.34 15.98 2.22
N GLU A 218 9.19 15.41 1.83
CA GLU A 218 9.16 14.12 1.16
C GLU A 218 9.82 14.20 -0.22
N LEU A 219 10.57 13.17 -0.59
CA LEU A 219 11.35 13.12 -1.84
C LEU A 219 10.46 13.37 -3.08
N GLN A 220 9.21 12.91 -3.08
CA GLN A 220 8.26 13.11 -4.18
C GLN A 220 7.93 14.57 -4.50
N ASN A 221 8.16 15.49 -3.55
CA ASN A 221 7.89 16.92 -3.74
C ASN A 221 9.01 17.65 -4.49
N PHE A 222 10.21 17.06 -4.60
CA PHE A 222 11.29 17.64 -5.39
C PHE A 222 11.04 17.42 -6.88
N ALA A 223 11.34 18.42 -7.72
CA ALA A 223 11.22 18.24 -9.15
C ALA A 223 12.21 17.18 -9.64
N ASN A 224 11.77 16.33 -10.57
CA ASN A 224 12.56 15.25 -11.16
C ASN A 224 13.12 14.23 -10.18
N TRP A 225 12.51 14.06 -9.00
CA TRP A 225 12.98 13.10 -7.98
C TRP A 225 13.16 11.68 -8.53
N GLN A 226 12.34 11.27 -9.49
CA GLN A 226 12.43 9.96 -10.14
C GLN A 226 13.78 9.73 -10.83
N ASN A 227 14.49 10.81 -11.22
CA ASN A 227 15.80 10.74 -11.85
C ASN A 227 16.97 10.61 -10.86
N SER A 228 16.71 10.73 -9.55
CA SER A 228 17.75 10.58 -8.54
C SER A 228 18.08 9.11 -8.32
N PHE A 229 19.35 8.75 -8.29
CA PHE A 229 19.78 7.43 -7.81
C PHE A 229 19.47 7.30 -6.32
N VAL A 230 19.25 6.08 -5.84
CA VAL A 230 19.04 5.85 -4.40
C VAL A 230 20.26 6.33 -3.60
N SER A 231 21.47 6.12 -4.12
CA SER A 231 22.73 6.59 -3.51
C SER A 231 22.86 8.11 -3.41
N ASN A 232 22.06 8.87 -4.15
CA ASN A 232 22.08 10.34 -4.13
C ASN A 232 21.21 10.94 -3.01
N VAL A 233 20.53 10.09 -2.23
CA VAL A 233 19.80 10.49 -1.04
C VAL A 233 20.56 9.99 0.19
N PRO A 234 20.99 10.89 1.11
CA PRO A 234 21.81 10.52 2.26
C PRO A 234 21.21 9.36 3.07
N SER A 235 21.96 8.25 3.16
CA SER A 235 21.63 7.01 3.89
C SER A 235 20.32 6.31 3.50
N LEU A 236 19.61 6.73 2.44
CA LEU A 236 18.42 6.01 1.99
C LEU A 236 18.76 4.56 1.60
N ASN A 237 19.92 4.34 0.99
CA ASN A 237 20.43 3.02 0.64
C ASN A 237 20.72 2.11 1.86
N GLN A 238 20.77 2.66 3.07
CA GLN A 238 21.01 1.93 4.31
C GLN A 238 19.72 1.54 5.05
N VAL A 239 18.58 2.12 4.69
CA VAL A 239 17.28 1.75 5.26
C VAL A 239 16.98 0.27 4.95
N ALA A 240 16.58 -0.48 5.97
CA ALA A 240 16.25 -1.90 5.82
C ALA A 240 14.97 -2.08 4.99
N PHE A 241 14.91 -3.15 4.19
CA PHE A 241 13.75 -3.44 3.34
C PHE A 241 12.44 -3.63 4.14
N SER A 242 12.50 -4.00 5.41
CA SER A 242 11.32 -4.09 6.29
C SER A 242 10.76 -2.74 6.72
N ASP A 243 11.54 -1.67 6.59
CA ASP A 243 11.18 -0.34 7.08
C ASP A 243 10.76 0.61 5.94
N PHE A 244 10.74 0.10 4.71
CA PHE A 244 10.14 0.81 3.58
C PHE A 244 8.62 0.93 3.71
N PRO A 245 7.99 1.98 3.16
CA PRO A 245 6.54 2.18 3.26
C PRO A 245 5.74 0.99 2.72
N THR A 246 6.25 0.36 1.66
CA THR A 246 5.81 -0.96 1.21
C THR A 246 6.95 -1.96 1.46
N PRO A 247 6.94 -2.68 2.60
CA PRO A 247 8.07 -3.53 2.98
C PRO A 247 8.12 -4.81 2.15
N ILE A 248 9.33 -5.32 1.93
CA ILE A 248 9.51 -6.65 1.33
C ILE A 248 9.10 -7.71 2.35
N THR A 249 8.20 -8.61 1.94
CA THR A 249 7.63 -9.67 2.77
C THR A 249 7.48 -10.96 1.98
N GLU A 250 7.40 -12.08 2.68
CA GLU A 250 7.13 -13.38 2.06
C GLU A 250 5.72 -13.43 1.47
N VAL A 251 5.62 -13.98 0.25
CA VAL A 251 4.37 -14.16 -0.50
C VAL A 251 4.14 -15.64 -0.73
N GLY A 252 3.27 -16.21 0.07
CA GLY A 252 2.89 -17.61 0.12
C GLY A 252 3.53 -18.31 1.31
N SER A 253 3.24 -19.59 1.46
CA SER A 253 3.77 -20.38 2.56
C SER A 253 4.48 -21.65 2.10
N VAL A 254 4.65 -21.84 0.80
CA VAL A 254 5.17 -23.12 0.32
C VAL A 254 6.69 -23.13 0.35
N VAL A 255 7.17 -24.14 1.05
CA VAL A 255 8.56 -24.56 1.10
C VAL A 255 8.62 -25.96 0.53
N MET A 256 9.60 -26.17 -0.33
CA MET A 256 9.89 -27.46 -0.93
C MET A 256 11.34 -27.83 -0.62
N ARG A 257 11.69 -29.10 -0.79
CA ARG A 257 13.10 -29.52 -0.79
C ARG A 257 13.60 -29.55 -2.22
N ILE A 258 14.84 -29.17 -2.41
CA ILE A 258 15.56 -29.45 -3.66
C ILE A 258 15.92 -30.94 -3.66
N ASP A 259 15.21 -31.74 -4.44
CA ASP A 259 15.41 -33.18 -4.50
C ASP A 259 16.65 -33.52 -5.35
N THR A 260 16.69 -33.00 -6.57
CA THR A 260 17.79 -33.21 -7.51
C THR A 260 18.04 -31.95 -8.34
N ILE A 261 19.28 -31.82 -8.83
CA ILE A 261 19.72 -30.73 -9.70
C ILE A 261 20.08 -31.32 -11.07
N TYR A 262 19.62 -30.67 -12.13
CA TYR A 262 19.91 -31.06 -13.51
C TYR A 262 20.41 -29.86 -14.33
N GLY A 263 21.49 -30.08 -15.08
CA GLY A 263 22.16 -29.12 -15.95
C GLY A 263 21.52 -29.02 -17.32
N SER A 264 22.20 -28.34 -18.24
CA SER A 264 21.63 -27.95 -19.54
C SER A 264 21.49 -29.09 -20.56
N SER A 265 21.87 -30.34 -20.24
CA SER A 265 21.65 -31.44 -21.19
C SER A 265 20.18 -31.88 -21.30
N GLU A 266 19.32 -31.34 -20.45
CA GLU A 266 17.90 -31.66 -20.35
C GLU A 266 17.01 -30.93 -21.37
N MET A 267 15.85 -31.52 -21.66
CA MET A 267 14.83 -30.96 -22.57
C MET A 267 13.41 -31.42 -22.21
N HIS A 268 12.39 -30.78 -22.77
CA HIS A 268 10.95 -31.16 -22.67
C HIS A 268 10.42 -31.30 -21.23
N ARG A 269 10.43 -30.20 -20.47
CA ARG A 269 9.99 -30.13 -19.07
C ARG A 269 8.66 -29.40 -18.96
N ASN A 270 7.61 -30.08 -18.53
CA ASN A 270 6.24 -29.54 -18.49
C ASN A 270 5.64 -29.42 -17.08
N ASN A 271 6.27 -30.01 -16.05
CA ASN A 271 5.79 -29.95 -14.68
C ASN A 271 6.40 -28.75 -13.94
N THR A 272 6.38 -27.58 -14.57
CA THR A 272 7.19 -26.45 -14.13
C THR A 272 6.47 -25.58 -13.10
N VAL A 273 7.26 -24.91 -12.26
CA VAL A 273 6.80 -23.91 -11.30
C VAL A 273 7.33 -22.52 -11.61
N SER A 274 8.07 -22.32 -12.69
CA SER A 274 8.63 -21.02 -13.06
C SER A 274 7.95 -20.41 -14.29
N GLY A 275 8.01 -19.09 -14.38
CA GLY A 275 7.52 -18.32 -15.52
C GLY A 275 7.52 -16.82 -15.26
N SER A 276 6.40 -16.16 -15.55
CA SER A 276 6.21 -14.72 -15.42
C SER A 276 4.79 -14.34 -15.00
N ASP A 277 4.60 -13.07 -14.61
CA ASP A 277 3.26 -12.52 -14.35
C ASP A 277 2.35 -12.56 -15.60
N GLN A 278 2.93 -12.62 -16.81
CA GLN A 278 2.19 -12.62 -18.07
C GLN A 278 1.79 -14.02 -18.52
N GLN A 279 2.71 -14.98 -18.42
CA GLN A 279 2.51 -16.34 -18.92
C GLN A 279 2.11 -17.33 -17.82
N GLY A 280 2.07 -16.88 -16.56
CA GLY A 280 1.89 -17.72 -15.39
C GLY A 280 3.20 -18.41 -14.97
N TYR A 281 3.12 -19.24 -13.93
CA TYR A 281 4.27 -19.90 -13.31
C TYR A 281 4.32 -21.40 -13.57
N SER A 282 3.82 -21.83 -14.73
CA SER A 282 3.91 -23.22 -15.19
C SER A 282 4.25 -23.26 -16.67
N VAL A 283 5.21 -22.42 -17.08
CA VAL A 283 5.65 -22.34 -18.47
C VAL A 283 6.56 -23.53 -18.76
N PRO A 284 6.23 -24.42 -19.71
CA PRO A 284 7.09 -25.54 -20.07
C PRO A 284 8.42 -25.08 -20.67
N CYS A 285 9.47 -25.88 -20.52
CA CYS A 285 10.72 -25.75 -21.25
C CYS A 285 10.79 -26.82 -22.34
N ASP A 286 10.40 -26.43 -23.56
CA ASP A 286 10.33 -27.32 -24.73
C ASP A 286 11.61 -27.28 -25.59
N GLU A 287 12.55 -26.39 -25.27
CA GLU A 287 13.80 -26.18 -26.02
C GLU A 287 14.93 -27.11 -25.53
N LYS A 288 16.12 -26.97 -26.13
CA LYS A 288 17.36 -27.55 -25.58
C LYS A 288 17.85 -26.64 -24.43
N ASP A 289 18.73 -27.15 -23.57
CA ASP A 289 19.29 -26.38 -22.45
C ASP A 289 18.33 -26.10 -21.29
N CYS A 290 17.36 -27.00 -21.04
CA CYS A 290 16.42 -26.90 -19.94
C CYS A 290 17.04 -27.28 -18.59
N ALA A 291 18.07 -26.57 -18.11
CA ALA A 291 18.59 -26.78 -16.76
C ALA A 291 17.52 -26.42 -15.71
N TYR A 292 17.40 -27.19 -14.63
CA TYR A 292 16.38 -27.00 -13.60
C TYR A 292 16.76 -27.63 -12.27
N ILE A 293 16.00 -27.25 -11.25
CA ILE A 293 15.95 -28.01 -10.00
C ILE A 293 14.62 -28.74 -9.89
N GLU A 294 14.70 -30.02 -9.52
CA GLU A 294 13.53 -30.81 -9.16
C GLU A 294 13.22 -30.60 -7.68
N LEU A 295 11.95 -30.35 -7.40
CA LEU A 295 11.44 -30.05 -6.09
C LEU A 295 10.53 -31.18 -5.64
N ASP A 296 10.69 -31.61 -4.40
CA ASP A 296 9.77 -32.56 -3.77
C ASP A 296 8.96 -31.90 -2.65
N ASP A 297 7.79 -32.46 -2.39
CA ASP A 297 7.11 -32.22 -1.14
C ASP A 297 7.82 -33.00 -0.04
N LEU A 298 7.90 -32.38 1.14
CA LEU A 298 8.67 -32.84 2.29
C LEU A 298 8.05 -34.10 2.94
N GLU A 299 7.49 -35.03 2.17
CA GLU A 299 6.79 -36.26 2.57
C GLU A 299 7.63 -37.16 3.48
N ASN A 300 8.94 -37.24 3.24
CA ASN A 300 9.88 -37.96 4.11
C ASN A 300 10.01 -37.32 5.53
N ALA A 301 9.41 -36.15 5.77
CA ALA A 301 9.31 -35.50 7.07
C ALA A 301 7.97 -35.75 7.80
N GLY A 302 7.04 -36.55 7.26
CA GLY A 302 5.83 -37.00 7.95
C GLY A 302 4.54 -36.22 7.63
N ARG A 303 4.47 -35.47 6.52
CA ARG A 303 3.19 -34.94 6.01
C ARG A 303 2.36 -36.07 5.39
N GLY A 304 1.23 -36.40 6.01
CA GLY A 304 0.31 -37.44 5.54
C GLY A 304 -0.59 -37.05 4.35
N ALA A 305 -0.18 -36.06 3.55
CA ALA A 305 -0.93 -35.62 2.37
C ALA A 305 0.05 -35.49 1.20
N ARG A 306 -0.12 -36.36 0.20
CA ARG A 306 0.44 -36.17 -1.15
C ARG A 306 -0.01 -34.82 -1.64
N ALA A 307 0.85 -33.82 -1.53
CA ALA A 307 0.59 -32.57 -2.20
C ALA A 307 0.89 -32.83 -3.70
N ASN A 308 0.18 -32.20 -4.63
CA ASN A 308 0.49 -32.29 -6.07
C ASN A 308 1.81 -31.57 -6.42
N LEU A 309 2.79 -31.62 -5.53
CA LEU A 309 4.01 -30.82 -5.53
C LEU A 309 5.25 -31.70 -5.74
N GLU A 310 5.16 -33.02 -5.62
CA GLU A 310 6.26 -33.93 -5.95
C GLU A 310 6.68 -33.78 -7.44
N GLY A 311 7.99 -33.75 -7.69
CA GLY A 311 8.57 -33.70 -9.03
C GLY A 311 8.34 -32.37 -9.77
N LYS A 312 8.04 -31.28 -9.05
CA LYS A 312 7.88 -29.94 -9.65
C LYS A 312 9.23 -29.37 -10.07
N GLN A 313 9.27 -28.69 -11.21
CA GLN A 313 10.51 -28.29 -11.86
C GLN A 313 10.64 -26.76 -11.88
N TRP A 314 11.64 -26.21 -11.17
CA TRP A 314 11.95 -24.78 -11.30
C TRP A 314 13.05 -24.62 -12.34
N ILE A 315 12.63 -24.20 -13.54
CA ILE A 315 13.52 -24.04 -14.70
C ILE A 315 14.46 -22.85 -14.48
N SER A 316 15.71 -23.01 -14.91
CA SER A 316 16.73 -21.97 -14.87
C SER A 316 16.44 -20.83 -15.85
N GLY A 317 16.35 -19.61 -15.32
CA GLY A 317 16.23 -18.40 -16.13
C GLY A 317 17.52 -17.99 -16.83
N LYS A 318 18.64 -18.69 -16.59
CA LYS A 318 19.86 -18.51 -17.38
C LYS A 318 19.68 -18.99 -18.82
N TYR A 319 18.84 -20.02 -19.03
CA TYR A 319 18.66 -20.67 -20.33
C TYR A 319 17.27 -20.46 -20.92
N GLN A 320 16.25 -20.16 -20.09
CA GLN A 320 14.90 -19.89 -20.55
C GLN A 320 14.46 -18.45 -20.28
N GLU A 321 14.10 -17.74 -21.35
CA GLU A 321 13.36 -16.48 -21.30
C GLU A 321 11.86 -16.72 -21.54
N VAL A 322 11.03 -15.93 -20.87
CA VAL A 322 9.56 -15.94 -20.96
C VAL A 322 9.06 -14.54 -21.30
N GLU A 323 7.83 -14.43 -21.82
CA GLU A 323 7.24 -13.11 -22.04
C GLU A 323 6.95 -12.44 -20.70
N GLY A 324 7.38 -11.19 -20.57
CA GLY A 324 7.30 -10.41 -19.35
C GLY A 324 6.92 -8.97 -19.62
N GLY A 325 6.71 -8.21 -18.54
CA GLY A 325 6.26 -6.83 -18.63
C GLY A 325 4.85 -6.69 -19.24
N PHE A 326 4.31 -5.48 -19.23
CA PHE A 326 3.01 -5.17 -19.82
C PHE A 326 2.88 -3.67 -20.06
N GLY A 327 1.86 -3.25 -20.80
CA GLY A 327 1.68 -1.85 -21.19
C GLY A 327 2.75 -1.39 -22.20
N ILE A 328 2.96 -0.08 -22.29
CA ILE A 328 3.96 0.50 -23.20
C ILE A 328 5.38 0.07 -22.81
N LEU A 329 5.63 -0.09 -21.51
CA LEU A 329 6.92 -0.53 -21.00
C LEU A 329 7.19 -2.02 -21.23
N GLY A 330 6.16 -2.82 -21.52
CA GLY A 330 6.31 -4.26 -21.80
C GLY A 330 7.16 -4.57 -23.03
N ALA A 331 7.40 -3.61 -23.93
CA ALA A 331 8.28 -3.82 -25.09
C ALA A 331 9.79 -3.71 -24.75
N VAL A 332 10.14 -3.23 -23.55
CA VAL A 332 11.53 -3.14 -23.10
C VAL A 332 12.16 -4.54 -23.05
N ASN A 333 13.45 -4.64 -23.38
CA ASN A 333 14.17 -5.92 -23.48
C ASN A 333 13.47 -6.94 -24.41
N GLY A 334 12.83 -6.46 -25.48
CA GLY A 334 12.07 -7.31 -26.41
C GLY A 334 10.84 -7.97 -25.78
N GLY A 335 10.39 -7.51 -24.61
CA GLY A 335 9.30 -8.13 -23.85
C GLY A 335 9.67 -9.46 -23.22
N LYS A 336 10.96 -9.72 -23.03
CA LYS A 336 11.48 -10.96 -22.47
C LYS A 336 12.15 -10.73 -21.11
N GLU A 337 11.99 -11.72 -20.25
CA GLU A 337 12.66 -11.81 -18.94
C GLU A 337 13.03 -13.26 -18.65
N PRO A 338 14.03 -13.52 -17.80
CA PRO A 338 14.30 -14.85 -17.29
C PRO A 338 13.07 -15.44 -16.57
N THR A 339 12.84 -16.74 -16.79
CA THR A 339 11.83 -17.49 -16.04
C THR A 339 12.17 -17.50 -14.54
N GLY A 340 11.17 -17.37 -13.67
CA GLY A 340 11.39 -17.32 -12.23
C GLY A 340 10.10 -17.22 -11.42
N ARG A 341 10.20 -16.73 -10.18
CA ARG A 341 9.07 -16.56 -9.24
C ARG A 341 9.17 -15.27 -8.42
N HIS A 342 8.06 -14.91 -7.76
CA HIS A 342 7.95 -13.77 -6.84
C HIS A 342 7.66 -14.20 -5.39
N PRO A 343 8.55 -14.99 -4.75
CA PRO A 343 8.35 -15.40 -3.35
C PRO A 343 8.40 -14.21 -2.37
N PHE A 344 8.90 -13.04 -2.78
CA PHE A 344 9.05 -11.85 -1.93
C PHE A 344 8.36 -10.60 -2.51
N GLY A 345 7.28 -10.81 -3.26
CA GLY A 345 6.55 -9.71 -3.92
C GLY A 345 7.21 -9.26 -5.23
N SER A 346 6.75 -8.12 -5.75
CA SER A 346 7.05 -7.66 -7.11
C SER A 346 8.27 -6.74 -7.25
N ALA A 347 8.98 -6.42 -6.15
CA ALA A 347 10.15 -5.55 -6.22
C ALA A 347 11.27 -6.15 -7.11
N PHE A 348 11.41 -7.47 -7.08
CA PHE A 348 12.34 -8.22 -7.92
C PHE A 348 11.81 -9.63 -8.19
N LYS A 349 12.32 -10.25 -9.25
CA LYS A 349 12.12 -11.66 -9.56
C LYS A 349 13.27 -12.49 -9.00
N VAL A 350 12.93 -13.61 -8.36
CA VAL A 350 13.90 -14.64 -7.96
C VAL A 350 14.02 -15.65 -9.09
N VAL A 351 15.24 -15.84 -9.57
CA VAL A 351 15.58 -16.68 -10.72
C VAL A 351 16.59 -17.74 -10.27
N VAL A 352 16.29 -19.01 -10.56
CA VAL A 352 17.30 -20.07 -10.52
C VAL A 352 18.26 -19.87 -11.68
N THR A 353 19.56 -19.78 -11.40
CA THR A 353 20.59 -19.55 -12.42
C THR A 353 21.34 -20.83 -12.73
N GLU A 354 22.65 -20.89 -12.54
CA GLU A 354 23.49 -21.99 -12.99
C GLU A 354 23.47 -23.14 -11.97
N PRO A 355 22.84 -24.29 -12.29
CA PRO A 355 22.91 -25.46 -11.44
C PRO A 355 24.20 -26.22 -11.74
N ASP A 356 24.93 -26.62 -10.70
CA ASP A 356 26.16 -27.39 -10.79
C ASP A 356 25.94 -28.79 -10.22
N GLU A 357 25.74 -29.74 -11.14
CA GLU A 357 25.57 -31.17 -10.83
C GLU A 357 26.81 -31.78 -10.15
N ALA A 358 28.01 -31.24 -10.39
CA ALA A 358 29.22 -31.82 -9.80
C ALA A 358 29.36 -31.48 -8.31
N THR A 359 28.80 -30.34 -7.89
CA THR A 359 28.84 -29.88 -6.50
C THR A 359 27.50 -30.00 -5.78
N ASP A 360 26.47 -30.49 -6.46
CA ASP A 360 25.08 -30.54 -6.00
C ASP A 360 24.60 -29.19 -5.47
N THR A 361 24.96 -28.11 -6.18
CA THR A 361 24.60 -26.74 -5.79
C THR A 361 23.86 -26.00 -6.89
N VAL A 362 23.05 -25.02 -6.49
CA VAL A 362 22.34 -24.14 -7.43
C VAL A 362 22.37 -22.72 -6.90
N ASP A 363 22.71 -21.78 -7.78
CA ASP A 363 22.65 -20.37 -7.49
C ASP A 363 21.28 -19.78 -7.82
N THR A 364 20.91 -18.75 -7.06
CA THR A 364 19.76 -17.89 -7.35
C THR A 364 20.22 -16.45 -7.52
N ALA A 365 19.49 -15.71 -8.35
CA ALA A 365 19.74 -14.30 -8.58
C ALA A 365 18.44 -13.50 -8.54
N LEU A 366 18.58 -12.21 -8.23
CA LEU A 366 17.51 -11.23 -8.30
C LEU A 366 17.60 -10.45 -9.61
N PHE A 367 16.44 -10.17 -10.19
CA PHE A 367 16.27 -9.28 -11.32
C PHE A 367 15.25 -8.21 -10.97
N PHE A 368 15.56 -6.93 -11.22
CA PHE A 368 14.65 -5.80 -11.01
C PHE A 368 13.95 -5.40 -12.31
N ARG A 369 12.82 -4.70 -12.17
CA ARG A 369 12.05 -4.09 -13.27
C ARG A 369 11.70 -2.66 -12.94
N PHE A 370 11.16 -1.95 -13.93
CA PHE A 370 10.61 -0.61 -13.76
C PHE A 370 9.10 -0.63 -14.02
N CYS A 371 8.35 0.14 -13.23
CA CYS A 371 6.91 0.28 -13.38
C CYS A 371 6.50 1.75 -13.35
N ASN A 372 5.53 2.13 -14.16
CA ASN A 372 4.84 3.41 -14.04
C ASN A 372 3.33 3.18 -14.14
N ARG A 373 2.71 3.01 -12.96
CA ARG A 373 1.28 2.70 -12.79
C ARG A 373 0.41 3.95 -12.53
N GLY A 374 0.94 5.14 -12.85
CA GLY A 374 0.26 6.42 -12.67
C GLY A 374 -0.91 6.63 -13.64
N ILE A 375 -1.34 7.89 -13.83
CA ILE A 375 -2.32 8.24 -14.86
C ILE A 375 -1.60 9.01 -15.96
N PRO A 376 -1.45 8.45 -17.18
CA PRO A 376 -1.90 7.13 -17.64
C PRO A 376 -1.01 5.97 -17.13
N ASP A 377 -1.60 4.77 -17.00
CA ASP A 377 -0.87 3.56 -16.61
C ASP A 377 -0.03 3.08 -17.80
N LEU A 378 1.30 3.15 -17.70
CA LEU A 378 2.23 2.77 -18.75
C LEU A 378 2.70 1.32 -18.61
N GLY A 379 2.30 0.66 -17.53
CA GLY A 379 2.64 -0.72 -17.20
C GLY A 379 4.03 -0.87 -16.59
N CYS A 380 4.66 -2.02 -16.86
CA CYS A 380 5.97 -2.38 -16.33
C CYS A 380 6.85 -2.98 -17.42
N THR A 381 8.16 -2.78 -17.30
CA THR A 381 9.13 -3.53 -18.09
C THR A 381 9.13 -5.01 -17.64
N PRO A 382 9.68 -5.91 -18.45
CA PRO A 382 10.13 -7.20 -17.94
C PRO A 382 11.18 -7.01 -16.83
N TYR A 383 11.47 -8.06 -16.06
CA TYR A 383 12.58 -8.11 -15.11
C TYR A 383 13.90 -8.37 -15.85
N PHE A 384 14.72 -7.34 -16.07
CA PHE A 384 15.94 -7.47 -16.89
C PHE A 384 17.21 -6.92 -16.21
N ILE A 385 17.09 -6.27 -15.05
CA ILE A 385 18.22 -5.66 -14.36
C ILE A 385 18.78 -6.67 -13.36
N GLY A 386 19.83 -7.36 -13.77
CA GLY A 386 20.50 -8.40 -13.00
C GLY A 386 21.56 -9.09 -13.87
N PRO A 387 22.08 -10.26 -13.46
CA PRO A 387 21.78 -10.96 -12.21
C PRO A 387 22.50 -10.34 -11.00
N ILE A 388 21.76 -10.15 -9.91
CA ILE A 388 22.34 -9.85 -8.59
C ILE A 388 22.38 -11.16 -7.79
N PRO A 389 23.56 -11.65 -7.37
CA PRO A 389 23.65 -12.89 -6.59
C PRO A 389 22.80 -12.84 -5.32
N PHE A 390 22.11 -13.94 -4.99
CA PHE A 390 21.19 -14.00 -3.85
C PHE A 390 21.56 -15.12 -2.87
N PHE A 391 21.06 -16.34 -3.08
CA PHE A 391 21.43 -17.52 -2.29
C PHE A 391 21.93 -18.65 -3.18
N THR A 392 22.90 -19.38 -2.66
CA THR A 392 23.30 -20.69 -3.16
C THR A 392 22.65 -21.75 -2.29
N TYR A 393 21.93 -22.69 -2.92
CA TYR A 393 21.34 -23.84 -2.25
C TYR A 393 22.09 -25.12 -2.62
N LYS A 394 21.94 -26.14 -1.78
CA LYS A 394 22.39 -27.50 -2.08
C LYS A 394 21.21 -28.43 -2.28
N VAL A 395 21.43 -29.57 -2.91
CA VAL A 395 20.49 -30.70 -2.83
C VAL A 395 20.16 -31.00 -1.37
N ASN A 396 18.90 -31.37 -1.13
CA ASN A 396 18.22 -31.52 0.17
C ASN A 396 17.98 -30.22 0.97
N ALA A 397 18.40 -29.05 0.48
CA ALA A 397 18.08 -27.80 1.17
C ALA A 397 16.59 -27.47 1.01
N PRO A 398 15.93 -26.93 2.06
CA PRO A 398 14.62 -26.34 1.91
C PRO A 398 14.74 -25.01 1.15
N ILE A 399 13.87 -24.82 0.17
CA ILE A 399 13.76 -23.60 -0.62
C ILE A 399 12.33 -23.05 -0.49
N PHE A 400 12.24 -21.76 -0.19
CA PHE A 400 10.96 -21.06 -0.15
C PHE A 400 10.60 -20.61 -1.56
N ILE A 401 9.46 -21.10 -2.04
CA ILE A 401 9.03 -20.87 -3.43
C ILE A 401 7.81 -19.94 -3.51
N GLY A 402 7.18 -19.64 -2.38
CA GLY A 402 6.02 -18.76 -2.30
C GLY A 402 4.70 -19.46 -2.62
N LEU A 403 3.88 -18.88 -3.50
CA LEU A 403 2.55 -19.40 -3.88
C LEU A 403 2.65 -20.46 -5.00
N LEU A 404 2.01 -21.63 -4.83
CA LEU A 404 1.83 -22.67 -5.84
C LEU A 404 0.33 -22.78 -6.15
N GLU A 405 -0.12 -22.44 -7.34
CA GLU A 405 -1.52 -22.65 -7.71
C GLU A 405 -1.70 -23.96 -8.49
N GLU A 406 -2.63 -24.82 -8.07
CA GLU A 406 -3.31 -25.84 -8.89
C GLU A 406 -4.78 -26.05 -8.40
N LYS A 407 -5.77 -26.06 -9.32
CA LYS A 407 -7.22 -26.21 -9.03
C LYS A 407 -7.68 -27.68 -8.88
N ARG A 408 -8.47 -28.04 -7.82
CA ARG A 408 -9.74 -28.85 -7.84
C ARG A 408 -10.38 -29.14 -6.45
N ASN A 409 -11.72 -29.04 -6.38
CA ASN A 409 -12.65 -29.09 -5.21
C ASN A 409 -12.86 -30.46 -4.49
N SER A 410 -13.18 -30.45 -3.18
CA SER A 410 -14.49 -30.92 -2.62
C SER A 410 -14.70 -30.66 -1.10
N SER A 411 -15.75 -29.87 -0.79
CA SER A 411 -16.65 -29.84 0.39
C SER A 411 -16.12 -29.83 1.85
N ALA A 412 -16.12 -28.64 2.50
CA ALA A 412 -16.65 -28.33 3.84
C ALA A 412 -16.37 -26.85 4.23
N SER A 413 -17.34 -26.19 4.90
CA SER A 413 -17.39 -24.82 5.47
C SER A 413 -16.72 -23.67 4.69
N SER A 414 -17.53 -22.76 4.16
CA SER A 414 -17.07 -21.54 3.48
C SER A 414 -16.28 -20.62 4.42
N GLN A 415 -15.08 -20.25 3.98
CA GLN A 415 -14.25 -19.20 4.57
C GLN A 415 -14.27 -17.99 3.61
N PRO A 416 -14.49 -16.74 4.07
CA PRO A 416 -14.41 -15.57 3.19
C PRO A 416 -13.04 -15.48 2.50
N THR A 417 -13.04 -15.24 1.18
CA THR A 417 -11.82 -14.96 0.41
C THR A 417 -11.35 -13.53 0.69
N GLY A 418 -10.30 -13.37 1.49
CA GLY A 418 -9.78 -12.04 1.84
C GLY A 418 -9.26 -11.19 0.67
N ALA A 419 -10.09 -10.67 -0.23
CA ALA A 419 -9.60 -9.55 -1.02
C ALA A 419 -9.61 -8.29 -0.18
N THR A 420 -8.40 -7.84 0.08
CA THR A 420 -8.07 -6.44 0.23
C THR A 420 -7.44 -5.99 -1.10
N ARG A 421 -8.14 -5.11 -1.81
CA ARG A 421 -7.46 -3.89 -2.26
C ARG A 421 -7.60 -2.92 -1.11
N SER A 422 -6.47 -2.48 -0.56
CA SER A 422 -6.45 -1.25 0.21
C SER A 422 -6.90 -0.12 -0.72
N MET A 423 -8.05 0.47 -0.42
CA MET A 423 -8.21 1.90 -0.60
C MET A 423 -7.35 2.53 0.49
N SER A 424 -6.45 3.42 0.08
CA SER A 424 -5.74 4.40 0.90
C SER A 424 -6.37 4.61 2.27
N SER A 425 -5.60 4.27 3.31
CA SER A 425 -5.94 4.56 4.69
C SER A 425 -6.09 6.07 4.88
N SER A 426 -7.26 6.49 5.34
CA SER A 426 -7.32 7.54 6.35
C SER A 426 -8.46 7.22 7.32
N TYR A 427 -8.26 6.17 8.12
CA TYR A 427 -9.08 5.96 9.31
C TYR A 427 -8.27 5.35 10.45
N GLY A 428 -8.14 6.14 11.52
CA GLY A 428 -7.68 5.76 12.85
C GLY A 428 -7.72 7.02 13.71
N GLY A 429 -8.52 7.13 14.77
CA GLY A 429 -9.49 6.22 15.37
C GLY A 429 -10.12 6.90 16.60
N GLY A 430 -11.22 6.36 17.10
CA GLY A 430 -11.81 6.73 18.39
C GLY A 430 -13.32 6.50 18.49
N GLN A 431 -13.75 5.27 18.86
CA GLN A 431 -15.10 4.99 19.36
C GLN A 431 -15.26 5.43 20.83
N THR A 432 -16.52 5.62 21.24
CA THR A 432 -17.28 4.88 22.29
C THR A 432 -18.57 5.70 22.56
N GLY A 433 -19.79 5.22 22.78
CA GLY A 433 -20.40 3.90 22.94
C GLY A 433 -21.94 4.03 22.92
N THR A 434 -22.61 2.96 22.47
CA THR A 434 -23.95 2.43 22.82
C THR A 434 -25.19 3.33 23.00
N SER A 435 -26.24 3.11 22.19
CA SER A 435 -27.53 2.53 22.65
C SER A 435 -28.61 2.41 21.55
N ASN A 436 -29.07 1.17 21.34
CA ASN A 436 -30.31 0.59 20.77
C ASN A 436 -31.43 1.46 20.15
N LEU A 437 -31.87 1.13 18.91
CA LEU A 437 -33.21 0.58 18.52
C LEU A 437 -33.49 0.64 16.97
N LEU A 438 -33.49 -0.54 16.33
CA LEU A 438 -34.22 -1.06 15.13
C LEU A 438 -35.14 -0.08 14.31
N THR A 439 -35.15 0.02 12.97
CA THR A 439 -34.46 -0.61 11.81
C THR A 439 -34.55 0.27 10.54
N PRO A 440 -33.45 0.41 9.75
CA PRO A 440 -33.43 0.84 8.34
C PRO A 440 -33.30 -0.37 7.40
N ASP A 441 -34.26 -1.31 7.44
CA ASP A 441 -34.08 -2.67 6.90
C ASP A 441 -34.09 -2.78 5.35
N CYS A 442 -34.24 -1.67 4.62
CA CYS A 442 -34.33 -1.66 3.16
C CYS A 442 -33.31 -0.69 2.55
N PHE A 443 -32.44 -1.21 1.69
CA PHE A 443 -31.54 -0.41 0.87
C PHE A 443 -32.15 -0.23 -0.53
N THR A 444 -32.33 1.02 -0.98
CA THR A 444 -32.75 1.30 -2.36
C THR A 444 -31.56 1.86 -3.14
N SER A 445 -31.12 1.18 -4.19
CA SER A 445 -30.02 1.63 -5.04
C SER A 445 -30.44 2.81 -5.93
N ALA A 446 -29.46 3.53 -6.48
CA ALA A 446 -29.69 4.64 -7.41
C ALA A 446 -30.51 4.25 -8.66
N ASN A 447 -30.49 2.96 -9.01
CA ASN A 447 -31.24 2.37 -10.13
C ASN A 447 -32.61 1.80 -9.70
N GLY A 448 -33.07 2.10 -8.48
CA GLY A 448 -34.40 1.71 -7.97
C GLY A 448 -34.50 0.25 -7.46
N SER A 449 -33.39 -0.50 -7.42
CA SER A 449 -33.41 -1.86 -6.86
C SER A 449 -33.45 -1.80 -5.34
N THR A 450 -34.45 -2.42 -4.73
CA THR A 450 -34.60 -2.47 -3.26
C THR A 450 -34.18 -3.84 -2.72
N LEU A 451 -33.31 -3.86 -1.71
CA LEU A 451 -32.84 -5.06 -1.01
C LEU A 451 -33.18 -4.98 0.47
N LYS A 452 -33.53 -6.12 1.09
CA LYS A 452 -33.61 -6.23 2.54
C LYS A 452 -32.26 -6.56 3.13
N LEU A 453 -31.78 -5.70 4.02
CA LEU A 453 -30.49 -5.89 4.65
C LEU A 453 -30.52 -7.06 5.64
N SER A 454 -31.63 -7.25 6.38
CA SER A 454 -31.82 -8.38 7.31
C SER A 454 -31.79 -9.74 6.62
N GLU A 455 -32.51 -9.91 5.51
CA GLU A 455 -32.55 -11.19 4.78
C GLU A 455 -31.20 -11.50 4.12
N LEU A 456 -30.50 -10.48 3.63
CA LEU A 456 -29.15 -10.63 3.08
C LEU A 456 -28.14 -10.97 4.17
N SER A 457 -28.27 -10.34 5.33
CA SER A 457 -27.50 -10.65 6.52
C SER A 457 -27.68 -12.08 6.97
N GLU A 458 -28.92 -12.56 7.03
CA GLU A 458 -29.21 -13.94 7.42
C GLU A 458 -28.70 -14.95 6.39
N ALA A 459 -28.87 -14.65 5.10
CA ALA A 459 -28.36 -15.51 4.03
C ALA A 459 -26.83 -15.66 4.10
N ILE A 460 -26.10 -14.57 4.32
CA ILE A 460 -24.63 -14.58 4.50
C ILE A 460 -24.26 -15.30 5.80
N ALA A 461 -24.86 -14.93 6.94
CA ALA A 461 -24.57 -15.54 8.23
C ALA A 461 -24.79 -17.07 8.22
N SER A 462 -25.83 -17.54 7.53
CA SER A 462 -26.10 -18.97 7.40
C SER A 462 -25.02 -19.72 6.61
N ILE A 463 -24.24 -19.03 5.76
CA ILE A 463 -23.10 -19.64 5.05
C ILE A 463 -21.86 -19.56 5.92
N GLU A 464 -21.61 -18.39 6.52
CA GLU A 464 -20.38 -18.06 7.24
C GLU A 464 -20.31 -18.66 8.66
N SER A 465 -21.44 -18.84 9.35
CA SER A 465 -21.47 -19.18 10.78
C SER A 465 -22.34 -20.37 11.17
N ALA A 466 -22.99 -21.05 10.21
CA ALA A 466 -23.98 -22.09 10.48
C ALA A 466 -23.44 -23.36 11.19
N ALA A 467 -22.13 -23.51 11.32
CA ALA A 467 -21.50 -24.64 12.01
C ALA A 467 -20.54 -24.23 13.16
N SER A 468 -20.30 -22.93 13.38
CA SER A 468 -19.16 -22.43 14.15
C SER A 468 -19.50 -21.60 15.40
N GLY A 469 -20.78 -21.26 15.64
CA GLY A 469 -21.22 -20.61 16.88
C GLY A 469 -21.85 -19.21 16.74
N ASP A 470 -22.42 -18.88 15.58
CA ASP A 470 -23.13 -17.61 15.35
C ASP A 470 -22.24 -16.38 15.67
N PHE A 471 -22.65 -15.42 16.52
CA PHE A 471 -21.85 -14.26 16.91
C PHE A 471 -20.54 -14.64 17.63
N MET A 472 -20.45 -15.86 18.13
CA MET A 472 -19.25 -16.40 18.76
C MET A 472 -18.34 -17.17 17.77
N ALA A 473 -18.70 -17.21 16.50
CA ALA A 473 -17.94 -17.93 15.49
C ALA A 473 -16.52 -17.36 15.34
N ILE A 474 -15.53 -18.24 15.35
CA ILE A 474 -14.13 -17.91 15.15
C ILE A 474 -13.65 -18.69 13.92
N GLY A 475 -13.29 -17.95 12.87
CA GLY A 475 -12.86 -18.48 11.59
C GLY A 475 -11.42 -18.99 11.60
N VAL A 476 -10.97 -19.54 10.47
CA VAL A 476 -9.57 -19.93 10.35
C VAL A 476 -8.72 -18.68 10.15
N TYR A 477 -7.47 -18.78 10.57
CA TYR A 477 -6.48 -17.77 10.27
C TYR A 477 -6.00 -17.96 8.83
N THR A 478 -6.20 -16.94 8.00
CA THR A 478 -5.87 -16.96 6.57
C THR A 478 -5.07 -15.74 6.20
N CYS A 479 -4.11 -15.95 5.29
CA CYS A 479 -3.31 -14.91 4.69
C CYS A 479 -3.71 -14.84 3.22
N ALA A 480 -4.50 -13.83 2.86
CA ALA A 480 -5.20 -13.82 1.58
C ALA A 480 -4.33 -13.41 0.38
N ASP A 481 -3.11 -12.95 0.66
CA ASP A 481 -2.09 -12.49 -0.29
C ASP A 481 -0.73 -13.16 -0.07
N GLY A 482 -0.71 -14.30 0.63
CA GLY A 482 0.53 -15.01 0.91
C GLY A 482 1.32 -14.52 2.13
N GLY A 483 0.85 -13.56 2.93
CA GLY A 483 1.49 -13.26 4.22
C GLY A 483 1.35 -11.81 4.71
N GLY A 484 0.99 -10.87 3.83
CA GLY A 484 0.88 -9.44 4.14
C GLY A 484 -0.45 -9.05 4.79
N ASN A 485 -1.53 -9.75 4.45
CA ASN A 485 -2.87 -9.57 5.00
C ASN A 485 -3.32 -10.87 5.65
N CYS A 486 -2.65 -11.20 6.73
CA CYS A 486 -3.03 -12.30 7.59
C CYS A 486 -4.04 -11.85 8.64
N GLY A 487 -5.10 -12.62 8.78
CA GLY A 487 -6.11 -12.35 9.78
C GLY A 487 -6.96 -13.57 10.05
N ARG A 488 -7.78 -13.48 11.08
CA ARG A 488 -8.75 -14.53 11.42
C ARG A 488 -10.15 -14.01 11.17
N GLY A 489 -11.04 -14.87 10.69
CA GLY A 489 -12.47 -14.54 10.62
C GLY A 489 -13.05 -14.35 12.02
N LEU A 490 -13.75 -13.24 12.25
CA LEU A 490 -14.32 -12.89 13.55
C LEU A 490 -15.84 -12.73 13.46
N GLY A 491 -16.54 -13.48 14.30
CA GLY A 491 -17.96 -13.34 14.54
C GLY A 491 -18.87 -13.91 13.45
N ARG A 492 -20.16 -13.58 13.54
CA ARG A 492 -21.26 -14.13 12.72
C ARG A 492 -21.03 -13.99 11.21
N TYR A 493 -20.34 -12.93 10.80
CA TYR A 493 -20.08 -12.60 9.40
C TYR A 493 -18.62 -12.85 8.98
N GLN A 494 -17.85 -13.53 9.84
CA GLN A 494 -16.46 -13.92 9.56
C GLN A 494 -15.59 -12.76 9.08
N PHE A 495 -15.75 -11.58 9.70
CA PHE A 495 -14.92 -10.43 9.37
C PHE A 495 -13.46 -10.72 9.65
N MET A 496 -12.63 -10.65 8.61
CA MET A 496 -11.19 -10.77 8.80
C MET A 496 -10.69 -9.73 9.82
N SER A 497 -9.74 -10.11 10.67
CA SER A 497 -9.18 -9.22 11.70
C SER A 497 -8.42 -8.00 11.14
N TYR A 498 -8.34 -7.86 9.82
CA TYR A 498 -7.85 -6.69 9.09
C TYR A 498 -8.96 -5.92 8.33
N ASN A 499 -10.22 -6.36 8.40
CA ASN A 499 -11.34 -5.66 7.77
C ASN A 499 -11.55 -4.29 8.42
N GLU A 500 -11.54 -3.22 7.63
CA GLU A 500 -11.60 -1.83 8.12
C GLU A 500 -12.81 -1.54 9.05
N TYR A 501 -13.97 -2.13 8.77
CA TYR A 501 -15.19 -1.93 9.57
C TYR A 501 -15.12 -2.65 10.91
N ALA A 502 -14.53 -3.85 10.95
CA ALA A 502 -14.32 -4.59 12.20
C ALA A 502 -13.15 -3.99 13.00
N THR A 503 -12.02 -3.75 12.35
CA THR A 503 -10.80 -3.19 12.97
C THR A 503 -11.08 -1.86 13.63
N SER A 504 -11.80 -0.94 12.97
CA SER A 504 -12.13 0.37 13.57
C SER A 504 -12.98 0.27 14.83
N LEU A 505 -13.91 -0.70 14.88
CA LEU A 505 -14.76 -0.91 16.05
C LEU A 505 -14.05 -1.65 17.17
N ILE A 506 -13.19 -2.61 16.84
CA ILE A 506 -12.43 -3.36 17.85
C ILE A 506 -11.33 -2.49 18.45
N ALA A 507 -10.57 -1.78 17.62
CA ALA A 507 -9.42 -0.95 17.99
C ALA A 507 -9.73 0.12 19.05
N ALA A 508 -10.97 0.58 19.09
CA ALA A 508 -11.35 1.66 19.97
C ALA A 508 -11.83 1.20 21.35
N LYS A 509 -11.85 -0.11 21.61
CA LYS A 509 -12.06 -0.65 22.95
C LYS A 509 -10.74 -0.66 23.72
N PRO A 510 -10.76 -0.56 25.06
CA PRO A 510 -9.57 -0.74 25.87
C PRO A 510 -8.90 -2.07 25.55
N ASN A 511 -7.60 -2.06 25.20
CA ASN A 511 -6.80 -3.22 24.76
C ASN A 511 -7.25 -3.87 23.43
N GLY A 512 -8.17 -3.26 22.69
CA GLY A 512 -8.65 -3.79 21.41
C GLY A 512 -7.57 -3.84 20.33
N GLN A 513 -6.61 -2.92 20.36
CA GLN A 513 -5.43 -2.96 19.48
C GLN A 513 -4.52 -4.17 19.76
N ASP A 514 -4.33 -4.51 21.04
CA ASP A 514 -3.53 -5.68 21.42
C ASP A 514 -4.24 -6.97 21.07
N PHE A 515 -5.56 -7.02 21.26
CA PHE A 515 -6.39 -8.12 20.78
C PHE A 515 -6.25 -8.29 19.27
N LEU A 516 -6.46 -7.24 18.47
CA LEU A 516 -6.29 -7.27 17.01
C LEU A 516 -4.90 -7.77 16.61
N LYS A 517 -3.85 -7.29 17.28
CA LYS A 517 -2.46 -7.70 17.02
C LYS A 517 -2.20 -9.17 17.34
N GLN A 518 -2.84 -9.73 18.37
CA GLN A 518 -2.74 -11.15 18.67
C GLN A 518 -3.47 -11.97 17.60
N VAL A 519 -4.71 -11.59 17.30
CA VAL A 519 -5.57 -12.33 16.37
C VAL A 519 -5.02 -12.26 14.94
N SER A 520 -4.43 -11.13 14.54
CA SER A 520 -3.73 -10.95 13.25
C SER A 520 -2.42 -11.74 13.16
N ARG A 521 -1.94 -12.33 14.26
CA ARG A 521 -0.79 -13.24 14.30
C ARG A 521 -1.19 -14.71 14.44
N GLY A 522 -2.49 -15.00 14.26
CA GLY A 522 -3.02 -16.36 14.31
C GLY A 522 -3.53 -16.80 15.68
N TYR A 523 -3.47 -15.94 16.70
CA TYR A 523 -4.10 -16.23 17.98
C TYR A 523 -5.59 -16.54 17.79
N GLU A 524 -6.06 -17.59 18.46
CA GLU A 524 -7.46 -17.98 18.46
C GLU A 524 -8.10 -17.52 19.78
N PRO A 525 -8.87 -16.41 19.77
CA PRO A 525 -9.45 -15.88 20.98
C PRO A 525 -10.53 -16.80 21.53
N ALA A 526 -10.75 -16.80 22.85
CA ALA A 526 -11.90 -17.52 23.40
C ALA A 526 -13.22 -16.83 23.01
N PRO A 527 -14.36 -17.53 22.90
CA PRO A 527 -15.66 -16.92 22.59
C PRO A 527 -16.02 -15.72 23.47
N ALA A 528 -15.74 -15.79 24.78
CA ALA A 528 -15.98 -14.70 25.72
C ALA A 528 -15.08 -13.47 25.45
N GLU A 529 -13.85 -13.71 25.00
CA GLU A 529 -12.90 -12.67 24.64
C GLU A 529 -13.29 -11.99 23.32
N LEU A 530 -13.69 -12.77 22.31
CA LEU A 530 -14.27 -12.22 21.08
C LEU A 530 -15.48 -11.34 21.40
N MET A 531 -16.38 -11.78 22.29
CA MET A 531 -17.57 -11.01 22.68
C MET A 531 -17.25 -9.74 23.47
N GLN A 532 -16.14 -9.70 24.20
CA GLN A 532 -15.65 -8.51 24.87
C GLN A 532 -15.18 -7.46 23.85
N TYR A 533 -14.41 -7.87 22.84
CA TYR A 533 -13.78 -6.96 21.88
C TYR A 533 -14.64 -6.67 20.64
N PHE A 534 -15.51 -7.59 20.24
CA PHE A 534 -16.38 -7.48 19.06
C PHE A 534 -17.78 -8.08 19.32
N PRO A 535 -18.61 -7.43 20.17
CA PRO A 535 -19.95 -7.88 20.52
C PRO A 535 -20.93 -7.79 19.34
N PRO A 536 -22.11 -8.43 19.43
CA PRO A 536 -23.08 -8.52 18.34
C PRO A 536 -23.49 -7.16 17.75
N GLU A 537 -23.63 -6.13 18.57
CA GLU A 537 -23.96 -4.77 18.11
C GLU A 537 -22.89 -4.14 17.20
N ASP A 538 -21.61 -4.41 17.47
CA ASP A 538 -20.49 -3.93 16.66
C ASP A 538 -20.31 -4.80 15.41
N GLN A 539 -20.52 -6.12 15.53
CA GLN A 539 -20.53 -7.03 14.38
C GLN A 539 -21.62 -6.63 13.37
N ASN A 540 -22.83 -6.37 13.84
CA ASN A 540 -23.95 -5.91 13.00
C ASN A 540 -23.70 -4.52 12.41
N ARG A 541 -23.06 -3.62 13.17
CA ARG A 541 -22.70 -2.27 12.68
C ARG A 541 -21.67 -2.33 11.57
N ALA A 542 -20.59 -3.09 11.76
CA ALA A 542 -19.58 -3.31 10.73
C ALA A 542 -20.19 -3.93 9.46
N PHE A 543 -21.06 -4.92 9.64
CA PHE A 543 -21.76 -5.61 8.57
C PHE A 543 -22.67 -4.70 7.75
N ASN A 544 -23.51 -3.92 8.40
CA ASN A 544 -24.41 -2.99 7.72
C ASN A 544 -23.65 -1.90 6.95
N SER A 545 -22.56 -1.38 7.51
CA SER A 545 -21.68 -0.42 6.83
C SER A 545 -20.99 -1.04 5.62
N SER A 546 -20.47 -2.25 5.75
CA SER A 546 -19.83 -2.98 4.65
C SER A 546 -20.80 -3.31 3.50
N LEU A 547 -21.99 -3.83 3.82
CA LEU A 547 -23.02 -4.12 2.82
C LEU A 547 -23.51 -2.87 2.10
N SER A 548 -23.72 -1.76 2.82
CA SER A 548 -24.17 -0.51 2.20
C SER A 548 -23.17 -0.01 1.14
N SER A 549 -21.86 -0.11 1.43
CA SER A 549 -20.79 0.19 0.47
C SER A 549 -20.79 -0.77 -0.73
N ALA A 550 -20.95 -2.07 -0.48
CA ALA A 550 -21.00 -3.09 -1.53
C ALA A 550 -22.22 -2.93 -2.45
N ILE A 551 -23.41 -2.67 -1.91
CA ILE A 551 -24.63 -2.48 -2.72
C ILE A 551 -24.53 -1.20 -3.55
N ALA A 552 -24.03 -0.11 -2.97
CA ALA A 552 -23.82 1.14 -3.69
C ALA A 552 -22.91 0.94 -4.92
N ARG A 553 -21.79 0.22 -4.75
CA ARG A 553 -20.87 -0.09 -5.84
C ARG A 553 -21.46 -1.06 -6.86
N ALA A 554 -21.96 -2.21 -6.40
CA ALA A 554 -22.51 -3.24 -7.27
C ALA A 554 -23.64 -2.71 -8.16
N SER A 555 -24.50 -1.84 -7.62
CA SER A 555 -25.60 -1.24 -8.39
C SER A 555 -25.15 -0.32 -9.54
N GLN A 556 -23.89 0.13 -9.53
CA GLN A 556 -23.29 0.98 -10.56
C GLN A 556 -22.40 0.19 -11.53
N GLU A 557 -22.19 -1.11 -11.30
CA GLU A 557 -21.45 -1.98 -12.20
C GLU A 557 -22.36 -2.56 -13.28
N ILE A 558 -21.79 -2.80 -14.46
CA ILE A 558 -22.45 -3.52 -15.55
C ILE A 558 -22.20 -5.01 -15.35
N ASP A 559 -23.28 -5.78 -15.27
CA ASP A 559 -23.22 -7.24 -15.27
C ASP A 559 -22.73 -7.70 -16.66
N PRO A 560 -21.54 -8.32 -16.76
CA PRO A 560 -20.98 -8.76 -18.02
C PRO A 560 -21.82 -9.84 -18.71
N THR A 561 -22.70 -10.52 -17.97
CA THR A 561 -23.58 -11.57 -18.51
C THR A 561 -24.80 -10.98 -19.21
N THR A 562 -25.32 -9.86 -18.70
CA THR A 562 -26.58 -9.26 -19.19
C THR A 562 -26.37 -7.95 -19.96
N GLY A 563 -25.20 -7.32 -19.83
CA GLY A 563 -24.90 -6.00 -20.38
C GLY A 563 -25.70 -4.87 -19.72
N GLN A 564 -26.39 -5.13 -18.61
CA GLN A 564 -27.20 -4.18 -17.85
C GLN A 564 -26.60 -3.99 -16.45
N PHE A 565 -27.04 -2.97 -15.73
CA PHE A 565 -26.67 -2.82 -14.32
C PHE A 565 -27.12 -4.03 -13.50
N PHE A 566 -26.36 -4.38 -12.46
CA PHE A 566 -26.77 -5.42 -11.53
C PHE A 566 -28.10 -5.07 -10.85
N THR A 567 -29.07 -5.96 -10.97
CA THR A 567 -30.41 -5.84 -10.37
C THR A 567 -30.89 -7.20 -9.83
N GLY A 568 -31.91 -7.20 -8.98
CA GLY A 568 -32.56 -8.42 -8.47
C GLY A 568 -31.58 -9.45 -7.88
N GLY A 569 -31.75 -10.72 -8.25
CA GLY A 569 -30.89 -11.83 -7.80
C GLY A 569 -29.41 -11.60 -8.13
N ARG A 570 -29.09 -11.03 -9.30
CA ARG A 570 -27.71 -10.76 -9.71
C ARG A 570 -27.04 -9.67 -8.87
N LEU A 571 -27.80 -8.68 -8.41
CA LEU A 571 -27.29 -7.70 -7.46
C LEU A 571 -26.93 -8.36 -6.12
N ILE A 572 -27.75 -9.30 -5.64
CA ILE A 572 -27.46 -10.05 -4.42
C ILE A 572 -26.21 -10.92 -4.59
N GLU A 573 -26.10 -11.63 -5.71
CA GLU A 573 -24.89 -12.41 -6.04
C GLU A 573 -23.65 -11.52 -6.04
N ARG A 574 -23.74 -10.33 -6.65
CA ARG A 574 -22.60 -9.42 -6.76
C ARG A 574 -22.18 -8.83 -5.41
N VAL A 575 -23.14 -8.45 -4.59
CA VAL A 575 -22.89 -7.94 -3.23
C VAL A 575 -22.28 -9.02 -2.34
N ALA A 576 -22.77 -10.26 -2.45
CA ALA A 576 -22.19 -11.41 -1.78
C ALA A 576 -20.75 -11.68 -2.24
N GLN A 577 -20.47 -11.58 -3.55
CA GLN A 577 -19.10 -11.66 -4.07
C GLN A 577 -18.20 -10.54 -3.53
N MET A 578 -18.73 -9.34 -3.30
CA MET A 578 -17.94 -8.25 -2.71
C MET A 578 -17.70 -8.43 -1.20
N HIS A 579 -18.63 -9.06 -0.50
CA HIS A 579 -18.43 -9.44 0.90
C HIS A 579 -17.38 -10.55 0.99
N PHE A 580 -17.57 -11.60 0.19
CA PHE A 580 -16.72 -12.79 0.19
C PHE A 580 -15.33 -12.51 -0.30
N GLY A 581 -15.20 -11.79 -1.41
CA GLY A 581 -13.96 -11.57 -2.15
C GLY A 581 -13.52 -10.12 -2.16
N GLY A 582 -13.96 -9.30 -1.21
CA GLY A 582 -13.65 -7.87 -1.10
C GLY A 582 -14.32 -6.95 -2.13
N LEU A 583 -14.34 -5.65 -1.84
CA LEU A 583 -15.12 -4.66 -2.60
C LEU A 583 -14.76 -4.62 -4.10
N TYR A 584 -13.53 -5.00 -4.47
CA TYR A 584 -13.00 -4.97 -5.85
C TYR A 584 -12.90 -6.33 -6.51
N SER A 585 -13.54 -7.37 -5.93
CA SER A 585 -13.53 -8.72 -6.46
C SER A 585 -13.95 -8.79 -7.93
N ALA A 586 -13.38 -9.72 -8.70
CA ALA A 586 -13.80 -9.95 -10.08
C ALA A 586 -15.27 -10.42 -10.11
N VAL A 587 -16.05 -9.94 -11.09
CA VAL A 587 -17.42 -10.44 -11.28
C VAL A 587 -17.38 -11.92 -11.65
N ASP A 588 -18.12 -12.75 -10.92
CA ASP A 588 -18.22 -14.19 -11.15
C ASP A 588 -16.85 -14.88 -11.26
N GLY A 589 -15.87 -14.38 -10.49
CA GLY A 589 -14.51 -14.89 -10.48
C GLY A 589 -14.44 -16.37 -10.09
N SER A 590 -13.43 -17.07 -10.61
CA SER A 590 -13.22 -18.49 -10.34
C SER A 590 -12.29 -18.76 -9.14
N SER A 591 -11.74 -17.71 -8.54
CA SER A 591 -10.91 -17.77 -7.34
C SER A 591 -11.72 -18.32 -6.17
N SER A 592 -11.14 -19.25 -5.42
CA SER A 592 -11.77 -19.92 -4.28
C SER A 592 -11.18 -19.44 -2.95
N ASP A 593 -11.86 -19.76 -1.85
CA ASP A 593 -11.30 -19.62 -0.51
C ASP A 593 -9.99 -20.38 -0.33
N THR A 594 -9.34 -20.11 0.80
CA THR A 594 -8.07 -20.74 1.19
C THR A 594 -8.17 -22.26 1.32
N LEU A 595 -9.39 -22.82 1.33
CA LEU A 595 -9.67 -24.24 1.39
C LEU A 595 -10.07 -24.83 0.02
N GLY A 596 -10.15 -24.02 -1.05
CA GLY A 596 -10.58 -24.47 -2.37
C GLY A 596 -12.04 -24.97 -2.41
N SER A 597 -12.84 -24.61 -1.41
CA SER A 597 -14.14 -25.21 -1.12
C SER A 597 -15.28 -24.49 -1.86
N LEU A 598 -15.14 -23.18 -2.04
CA LEU A 598 -16.16 -22.33 -2.65
C LEU A 598 -15.53 -21.23 -3.49
N SER A 599 -15.84 -21.23 -4.80
CA SER A 599 -15.43 -20.14 -5.68
C SER A 599 -16.23 -18.87 -5.39
N LEU A 600 -15.66 -17.71 -5.70
CA LEU A 600 -16.34 -16.42 -5.61
C LEU A 600 -17.71 -16.44 -6.33
N ARG A 601 -17.76 -17.04 -7.52
CA ARG A 601 -19.00 -17.28 -8.27
C ARG A 601 -20.00 -18.15 -7.50
N ASP A 602 -19.55 -19.28 -6.97
CA ASP A 602 -20.42 -20.24 -6.28
C ASP A 602 -20.92 -19.68 -4.95
N TYR A 603 -20.11 -18.88 -4.25
CA TYR A 603 -20.52 -18.14 -3.06
C TYR A 603 -21.67 -17.19 -3.34
N GLY A 604 -21.52 -16.33 -4.35
CA GLY A 604 -22.57 -15.38 -4.72
C GLY A 604 -23.89 -16.08 -5.02
N ARG A 605 -23.85 -17.18 -5.78
CA ARG A 605 -25.03 -17.99 -6.13
C ARG A 605 -25.69 -18.62 -4.91
N GLN A 606 -24.91 -19.15 -3.97
CA GLN A 606 -25.46 -19.75 -2.76
C GLN A 606 -26.13 -18.72 -1.84
N VAL A 607 -25.53 -17.53 -1.66
CA VAL A 607 -26.16 -16.44 -0.90
C VAL A 607 -27.48 -16.03 -1.56
N ALA A 608 -27.50 -15.82 -2.88
CA ALA A 608 -28.71 -15.42 -3.59
C ALA A 608 -29.83 -16.47 -3.50
N ALA A 609 -29.49 -17.77 -3.57
CA ALA A 609 -30.46 -18.84 -3.39
C ALA A 609 -31.06 -18.85 -1.98
N ARG A 610 -30.24 -18.62 -0.94
CA ARG A 610 -30.72 -18.56 0.46
C ARG A 610 -31.54 -17.31 0.76
N TYR A 611 -31.15 -16.17 0.18
CA TYR A 611 -31.92 -14.94 0.24
C TYR A 611 -33.32 -15.14 -0.37
N GLN A 612 -33.38 -15.76 -1.55
CA GLN A 612 -34.65 -16.04 -2.25
C GLN A 612 -35.51 -17.09 -1.54
N ALA A 613 -34.89 -18.02 -0.80
CA ALA A 613 -35.59 -19.01 0.00
C ALA A 613 -36.14 -18.46 1.32
N SER A 614 -35.74 -17.25 1.75
CA SER A 614 -36.29 -16.58 2.93
C SER A 614 -37.73 -16.13 2.62
N ASN A 615 -38.70 -16.95 3.03
CA ASN A 615 -40.11 -16.81 2.68
C ASN A 615 -40.81 -15.80 3.61
N THR A 616 -40.20 -14.62 3.80
CA THR A 616 -40.66 -13.58 4.75
C THR A 616 -41.54 -12.55 4.03
N THR A 617 -42.82 -12.53 4.40
CA THR A 617 -43.91 -11.71 3.86
C THR A 617 -43.80 -10.18 4.06
N LEU A 618 -42.66 -9.65 4.54
CA LEU A 618 -42.45 -8.21 4.47
C LEU A 618 -42.14 -7.84 3.01
N THR A 619 -43.01 -7.11 2.34
CA THR A 619 -42.71 -6.64 0.98
C THR A 619 -41.92 -5.34 1.05
N CYS A 620 -40.74 -5.30 0.42
CA CYS A 620 -40.08 -4.06 -0.01
C CYS A 620 -40.93 -3.39 -1.09
N ALA A 621 -42.13 -2.96 -0.75
CA ALA A 621 -42.97 -2.21 -1.67
C ALA A 621 -42.52 -0.74 -1.64
N PRO A 622 -42.54 -0.03 -2.78
CA PRO A 622 -42.40 1.42 -2.79
C PRO A 622 -43.69 2.00 -2.22
N ILE A 623 -43.80 2.07 -0.89
CA ILE A 623 -44.96 2.63 -0.22
C ILE A 623 -44.65 4.08 0.13
N GLY A 624 -45.49 4.94 -0.42
CA GLY A 624 -45.41 6.38 -0.30
C GLY A 624 -45.47 6.89 1.14
N ARG A 625 -45.03 8.15 1.26
CA ARG A 625 -45.16 9.06 2.40
C ARG A 625 -46.21 8.64 3.44
N ALA A 626 -45.75 8.15 4.59
CA ALA A 626 -46.29 8.51 5.91
C ALA A 626 -45.44 7.88 7.04
N GLY A 627 -44.68 8.73 7.75
CA GLY A 627 -44.56 8.62 9.21
C GLY A 627 -43.48 7.73 9.82
N SER A 628 -42.20 8.04 9.60
CA SER A 628 -41.15 7.89 10.63
C SER A 628 -40.26 9.15 10.58
N LEU A 629 -40.15 9.84 11.70
CA LEU A 629 -39.71 11.24 11.79
C LEU A 629 -38.26 11.51 11.33
N PRO A 630 -37.98 12.69 10.78
CA PRO A 630 -36.65 13.11 10.32
C PRO A 630 -35.71 13.43 11.48
N ILE A 631 -34.47 12.93 11.41
CA ILE A 631 -33.44 13.12 12.45
C ILE A 631 -32.81 14.54 12.39
N ALA A 632 -33.00 15.31 11.31
CA ALA A 632 -32.58 16.71 11.20
C ALA A 632 -33.68 17.59 10.59
N ILE A 633 -33.91 18.79 11.13
CA ILE A 633 -34.83 19.77 10.53
C ILE A 633 -34.17 20.40 9.30
N PHE A 634 -34.97 20.85 8.31
CA PHE A 634 -34.42 21.72 7.28
C PHE A 634 -33.99 23.05 7.92
N PRO A 635 -32.79 23.58 7.58
CA PRO A 635 -32.21 24.72 8.29
C PRO A 635 -32.87 26.08 7.99
N VAL A 636 -33.78 26.13 7.01
CA VAL A 636 -34.58 27.32 6.68
C VAL A 636 -36.05 26.98 6.89
N ARG A 637 -36.76 27.81 7.66
CA ARG A 637 -38.20 27.63 7.94
C ARG A 637 -39.10 28.36 6.95
N ASP A 638 -38.59 29.42 6.34
CA ASP A 638 -39.31 30.20 5.33
C ASP A 638 -39.38 29.46 3.99
N SER A 639 -40.24 29.92 3.08
CA SER A 639 -40.36 29.33 1.75
C SER A 639 -39.01 29.33 1.03
N TYR A 640 -38.57 28.16 0.59
CA TYR A 640 -37.31 27.98 -0.09
C TYR A 640 -37.46 27.12 -1.34
N ARG A 641 -36.52 27.25 -2.28
CA ARG A 641 -36.45 26.41 -3.48
C ARG A 641 -35.05 25.86 -3.65
N VAL A 642 -34.91 24.53 -3.73
CA VAL A 642 -33.62 23.93 -4.10
C VAL A 642 -33.38 24.24 -5.58
N VAL A 643 -32.35 25.03 -5.86
CA VAL A 643 -31.97 25.47 -7.21
C VAL A 643 -30.78 24.69 -7.76
N ARG A 644 -30.03 24.01 -6.89
CA ARG A 644 -28.96 23.10 -7.29
C ARG A 644 -28.89 21.89 -6.37
N GLU A 645 -28.84 20.71 -6.97
CA GLU A 645 -28.75 19.45 -6.25
C GLU A 645 -27.30 19.05 -5.96
N PHE A 646 -27.13 18.20 -4.94
CA PHE A 646 -25.87 17.51 -4.67
C PHE A 646 -25.42 16.72 -5.91
N GLY A 647 -24.13 16.81 -6.25
CA GLY A 647 -23.57 16.15 -7.43
C GLY A 647 -23.80 16.89 -8.76
N ALA A 648 -24.57 17.98 -8.79
CA ALA A 648 -24.80 18.73 -10.03
C ALA A 648 -23.50 19.34 -10.58
N PRO A 649 -23.23 19.23 -11.89
CA PRO A 649 -22.00 19.74 -12.51
C PRO A 649 -21.84 21.26 -12.29
N ALA A 650 -20.59 21.73 -12.12
CA ALA A 650 -20.28 23.16 -12.01
C ALA A 650 -20.80 23.96 -13.21
N VAL A 651 -21.50 25.06 -12.92
CA VAL A 651 -21.94 26.04 -13.91
C VAL A 651 -20.75 26.95 -14.25
N ALA A 652 -19.73 26.37 -14.90
CA ALA A 652 -18.61 26.98 -15.66
C ALA A 652 -17.32 26.18 -15.45
N ALA A 653 -16.80 25.61 -16.54
CA ALA A 653 -15.41 25.21 -16.83
C ALA A 653 -14.54 24.58 -15.73
N SER A 654 -15.13 23.90 -14.74
CA SER A 654 -14.41 23.05 -13.79
C SER A 654 -15.08 21.67 -13.72
N ASN A 655 -14.28 20.60 -13.73
CA ASN A 655 -14.75 19.21 -13.54
C ASN A 655 -15.14 18.93 -12.07
N GLN A 656 -15.67 19.92 -11.34
CA GLN A 656 -16.06 19.77 -9.93
C GLN A 656 -17.58 19.69 -9.79
N HIS A 657 -18.05 18.63 -9.14
CA HIS A 657 -19.47 18.43 -8.81
C HIS A 657 -19.84 19.17 -7.52
N SER A 658 -21.10 19.63 -7.41
CA SER A 658 -21.61 20.27 -6.18
C SER A 658 -21.47 19.33 -4.98
N LYS A 659 -20.87 19.83 -3.89
CA LYS A 659 -20.67 19.09 -2.63
C LYS A 659 -21.84 19.26 -1.65
N GLY A 660 -22.90 19.95 -2.08
CA GLY A 660 -24.08 20.24 -1.27
C GLY A 660 -25.28 20.59 -2.14
N ILE A 661 -26.33 21.11 -1.50
CA ILE A 661 -27.47 21.71 -2.17
C ILE A 661 -27.40 23.22 -2.10
N ASP A 662 -27.82 23.89 -3.18
CA ASP A 662 -28.03 25.33 -3.18
C ASP A 662 -29.53 25.61 -3.06
N VAL A 663 -29.87 26.46 -2.11
CA VAL A 663 -31.24 26.79 -1.77
C VAL A 663 -31.46 28.28 -2.00
N GLU A 664 -32.35 28.61 -2.91
CA GLU A 664 -32.82 29.97 -3.14
C GLU A 664 -33.78 30.38 -2.03
N VAL A 665 -33.42 31.48 -1.38
CA VAL A 665 -34.06 32.04 -0.17
C VAL A 665 -33.89 33.57 -0.19
N ALA A 666 -34.74 34.29 0.52
CA ALA A 666 -34.57 35.75 0.65
C ALA A 666 -33.25 36.08 1.36
N GLU A 667 -32.66 37.22 1.06
CA GLU A 667 -31.51 37.73 1.84
C GLU A 667 -31.91 37.94 3.30
N THR A 668 -30.96 37.80 4.22
CA THR A 668 -31.17 37.95 5.68
C THR A 668 -32.15 36.95 6.31
N THR A 669 -32.46 35.86 5.63
CA THR A 669 -33.30 34.77 6.14
C THR A 669 -32.61 34.06 7.32
N PRO A 670 -33.31 33.80 8.44
CA PRO A 670 -32.78 33.03 9.56
C PRO A 670 -32.38 31.59 9.18
N ILE A 671 -31.15 31.20 9.55
CA ILE A 671 -30.63 29.85 9.39
C ILE A 671 -30.54 29.19 10.76
N TYR A 672 -31.15 28.02 10.89
CA TYR A 672 -31.22 27.25 12.11
C TYR A 672 -30.35 26.01 12.06
N ALA A 673 -29.81 25.58 13.20
CA ALA A 673 -29.07 24.33 13.31
C ALA A 673 -29.98 23.15 12.95
N ALA A 674 -29.62 22.42 11.89
CA ALA A 674 -30.39 21.26 11.45
C ALA A 674 -30.44 20.11 12.48
N ALA A 675 -29.42 20.02 13.34
CA ALA A 675 -29.33 19.07 14.44
C ALA A 675 -28.49 19.65 15.59
N GLU A 676 -28.59 19.06 16.78
CA GLU A 676 -27.72 19.40 17.91
C GLU A 676 -26.25 19.19 17.56
N GLY A 677 -25.38 20.10 17.98
CA GLY A 677 -23.96 20.04 17.67
C GLY A 677 -23.13 21.15 18.29
N LYS A 678 -21.84 21.18 17.94
CA LYS A 678 -20.87 22.18 18.39
C LYS A 678 -20.36 22.98 17.20
N VAL A 679 -20.31 24.31 17.34
CA VAL A 679 -19.70 25.19 16.33
C VAL A 679 -18.20 24.94 16.33
N ILE A 680 -17.67 24.43 15.22
CA ILE A 680 -16.23 24.18 15.06
C ILE A 680 -15.57 25.17 14.10
N TYR A 681 -16.38 25.94 13.36
CA TYR A 681 -15.89 27.04 12.54
C TYR A 681 -16.97 28.10 12.33
N ALA A 682 -16.55 29.36 12.40
CA ALA A 682 -17.36 30.54 12.15
C ALA A 682 -16.44 31.64 11.60
N GLY A 683 -16.46 31.87 10.29
CA GLY A 683 -15.54 32.82 9.65
C GLY A 683 -15.57 32.77 8.13
N HIS A 684 -14.63 33.49 7.49
CA HIS A 684 -14.50 33.54 6.04
C HIS A 684 -13.67 32.37 5.50
N ALA A 685 -14.28 31.52 4.67
CA ALA A 685 -13.64 30.38 4.02
C ALA A 685 -13.53 30.60 2.50
N GLU A 686 -12.34 30.37 1.96
CA GLU A 686 -12.08 30.52 0.53
C GLU A 686 -13.02 29.62 -0.30
N GLY A 687 -13.71 30.20 -1.27
CA GLY A 687 -14.71 29.52 -2.11
C GLY A 687 -16.11 29.34 -1.49
N TYR A 688 -16.27 29.50 -0.18
CA TYR A 688 -17.58 29.42 0.52
C TYR A 688 -18.05 30.78 1.08
N GLY A 689 -17.16 31.78 1.12
CA GLY A 689 -17.42 33.04 1.80
C GLY A 689 -17.56 32.84 3.30
N ASN A 690 -18.32 33.72 3.95
CA ASN A 690 -18.65 33.54 5.36
C ASN A 690 -19.45 32.26 5.55
N THR A 691 -18.99 31.43 6.49
CA THR A 691 -19.43 30.05 6.65
C THR A 691 -19.46 29.68 8.13
N ILE A 692 -20.47 28.91 8.52
CA ILE A 692 -20.54 28.24 9.82
C ILE A 692 -20.58 26.73 9.63
N VAL A 693 -19.78 26.01 10.43
CA VAL A 693 -19.72 24.54 10.44
C VAL A 693 -20.07 24.03 11.83
N LEU A 694 -21.06 23.14 11.89
CA LEU A 694 -21.46 22.43 13.09
C LEU A 694 -20.97 21.01 13.03
N GLU A 695 -20.36 20.55 14.12
CA GLU A 695 -20.02 19.16 14.40
C GLU A 695 -21.12 18.50 15.21
N HIS A 696 -21.55 17.31 14.80
CA HIS A 696 -22.59 16.53 15.47
C HIS A 696 -21.98 15.28 16.11
N ASP A 697 -22.58 14.82 17.20
CA ASP A 697 -22.05 13.73 18.04
C ASP A 697 -21.90 12.37 17.32
N ASN A 698 -22.42 12.22 16.11
CA ASN A 698 -22.29 11.02 15.28
C ASN A 698 -21.26 11.14 14.15
N GLY A 699 -20.26 12.01 14.30
CA GLY A 699 -19.17 12.17 13.32
C GLY A 699 -19.64 12.79 12.00
N ARG A 700 -20.79 13.48 12.04
CA ARG A 700 -21.31 14.27 10.92
C ARG A 700 -21.02 15.74 11.12
N GLN A 701 -20.95 16.48 10.02
CA GLN A 701 -20.92 17.94 10.05
C GLN A 701 -21.98 18.51 9.12
N THR A 702 -22.60 19.62 9.54
CA THR A 702 -23.39 20.47 8.65
C THR A 702 -22.66 21.77 8.38
N ARG A 703 -22.67 22.20 7.12
CA ARG A 703 -22.06 23.45 6.68
C ARG A 703 -23.10 24.36 6.06
N TYR A 704 -23.06 25.62 6.44
CA TYR A 704 -23.91 26.68 5.93
C TYR A 704 -23.02 27.81 5.43
N ALA A 705 -22.97 27.99 4.12
CA ALA A 705 -22.07 28.92 3.44
C ALA A 705 -22.83 30.09 2.78
N HIS A 706 -22.10 31.13 2.40
CA HIS A 706 -22.64 32.40 1.89
C HIS A 706 -23.57 33.12 2.89
N VAL A 707 -23.24 33.06 4.19
CA VAL A 707 -24.00 33.74 5.26
C VAL A 707 -23.49 35.17 5.49
N THR A 708 -24.27 36.09 6.03
CA THR A 708 -23.80 37.47 6.33
C THR A 708 -23.45 37.69 7.80
N SER A 709 -24.27 37.16 8.70
CA SER A 709 -24.11 37.33 10.15
C SER A 709 -24.07 35.96 10.82
N ILE A 710 -22.97 35.66 11.51
CA ILE A 710 -22.81 34.43 12.29
C ILE A 710 -23.02 34.80 13.76
N GLN A 711 -23.98 34.14 14.41
CA GLN A 711 -24.40 34.47 15.77
C GLN A 711 -23.53 33.79 16.85
N PRO A 712 -23.24 32.48 16.78
CA PRO A 712 -22.43 31.81 17.78
C PRO A 712 -20.94 31.85 17.44
N ILE A 713 -20.10 31.88 18.47
CA ILE A 713 -18.63 31.76 18.33
C ILE A 713 -18.20 30.28 18.30
N VAL A 714 -17.01 30.02 17.76
CA VAL A 714 -16.40 28.67 17.78
C VAL A 714 -16.33 28.14 19.21
N GLY A 715 -16.72 26.88 19.39
CA GLY A 715 -16.83 26.21 20.69
C GLY A 715 -18.25 26.16 21.26
N THR A 716 -19.17 26.99 20.78
CA THR A 716 -20.56 27.05 21.26
C THR A 716 -21.31 25.75 20.95
N LYS A 717 -22.01 25.17 21.93
CA LYS A 717 -22.98 24.09 21.70
C LYS A 717 -24.33 24.68 21.30
N VAL A 718 -24.93 24.13 20.25
CA VAL A 718 -26.23 24.55 19.71
C VAL A 718 -27.15 23.34 19.67
N LYS A 719 -28.43 23.54 19.96
CA LYS A 719 -29.49 22.53 19.83
C LYS A 719 -30.10 22.59 18.45
N GLN A 720 -30.74 21.50 18.03
CA GLN A 720 -31.55 21.50 16.82
C GLN A 720 -32.59 22.64 16.88
N GLY A 721 -32.62 23.49 15.86
CA GLY A 721 -33.52 24.64 15.78
C GLY A 721 -32.99 25.94 16.37
N ASP A 722 -31.78 25.97 16.93
CA ASP A 722 -31.15 27.21 17.38
C ASP A 722 -30.74 28.08 16.18
N LEU A 723 -30.91 29.41 16.31
CA LEU A 723 -30.49 30.37 15.30
C LEU A 723 -28.95 30.43 15.25
N ILE A 724 -28.36 30.14 14.09
CA ILE A 724 -26.90 30.07 13.92
C ILE A 724 -26.35 31.14 12.98
N ALA A 725 -27.12 31.56 11.98
CA ALA A 725 -26.67 32.56 11.02
C ALA A 725 -27.85 33.23 10.29
N LEU A 726 -27.56 34.25 9.50
CA LEU A 726 -28.46 34.86 8.52
C LEU A 726 -27.90 34.68 7.11
N THR A 727 -28.74 34.42 6.11
CA THR A 727 -28.31 34.30 4.71
C THR A 727 -27.71 35.62 4.21
N GLY A 728 -26.64 35.51 3.41
CA GLY A 728 -25.90 36.67 2.92
C GLY A 728 -26.13 37.04 1.46
N SER A 729 -26.84 36.18 0.74
CA SER A 729 -27.23 36.36 -0.66
C SER A 729 -28.57 35.66 -0.86
N SER A 730 -29.09 35.70 -2.10
CA SER A 730 -30.30 34.97 -2.49
C SER A 730 -30.13 33.44 -2.52
N THR A 731 -28.94 32.91 -2.18
CA THR A 731 -28.63 31.48 -2.27
C THR A 731 -27.83 31.01 -1.05
N LEU A 732 -28.40 30.08 -0.30
CA LEU A 732 -27.74 29.37 0.79
C LEU A 732 -27.15 28.05 0.29
N HIS A 733 -25.85 27.84 0.48
CA HIS A 733 -25.22 26.55 0.21
C HIS A 733 -25.17 25.70 1.48
N ILE A 734 -25.72 24.48 1.39
CA ILE A 734 -25.82 23.54 2.52
C ILE A 734 -25.10 22.24 2.18
N GLU A 735 -24.18 21.82 3.02
CA GLU A 735 -23.56 20.50 2.93
C GLU A 735 -23.85 19.64 4.16
N MET A 736 -23.94 18.34 3.92
CA MET A 736 -23.86 17.30 4.94
C MET A 736 -22.58 16.50 4.70
N ARG A 737 -21.81 16.29 5.76
CA ARG A 737 -20.52 15.57 5.73
C ARG A 737 -20.60 14.36 6.65
N GLU A 738 -20.10 13.22 6.19
CA GLU A 738 -19.95 11.99 6.99
C GLU A 738 -18.48 11.60 7.15
N GLY A 739 -18.15 10.95 8.26
CA GLY A 739 -16.79 10.56 8.60
C GLY A 739 -15.87 11.77 8.78
N ALA A 740 -16.40 12.88 9.30
CA ALA A 740 -15.60 14.07 9.55
C ALA A 740 -14.66 13.85 10.74
N ILE A 741 -13.44 14.38 10.63
CA ILE A 741 -12.44 14.35 11.70
C ILE A 741 -12.85 15.39 12.74
N ALA A 742 -12.94 14.96 14.01
CA ALA A 742 -13.38 15.82 15.10
C ALA A 742 -12.52 17.09 15.21
N GLY A 743 -13.17 18.26 15.30
CA GLY A 743 -12.51 19.56 15.37
C GLY A 743 -11.93 20.08 14.05
N ASN A 744 -12.01 19.33 12.94
CA ASN A 744 -11.60 19.79 11.62
C ASN A 744 -12.82 20.21 10.77
N PRO A 745 -13.04 21.51 10.52
CA PRO A 745 -14.26 22.04 9.89
C PRO A 745 -14.37 21.81 8.38
N PHE A 746 -13.30 21.36 7.73
CA PHE A 746 -13.26 21.11 6.29
C PHE A 746 -12.98 19.65 5.93
N SER A 747 -13.16 18.74 6.90
CA SER A 747 -13.01 17.30 6.74
C SER A 747 -14.34 16.59 6.41
N GLY A 748 -14.28 15.28 6.21
CA GLY A 748 -15.45 14.44 5.94
C GLY A 748 -15.88 14.42 4.47
N ARG A 749 -16.49 13.31 4.07
CA ARG A 749 -17.03 13.09 2.72
C ARG A 749 -18.38 13.79 2.60
N ALA A 750 -18.54 14.61 1.58
CA ALA A 750 -19.82 15.22 1.28
C ALA A 750 -20.84 14.15 0.83
N VAL A 751 -22.03 14.19 1.40
CA VAL A 751 -23.16 13.30 1.08
C VAL A 751 -24.40 14.12 0.77
N ASN A 752 -25.39 13.53 0.09
CA ASN A 752 -26.59 14.27 -0.30
C ASN A 752 -27.38 14.74 0.94
N PRO A 753 -27.47 16.06 1.21
CA PRO A 753 -28.16 16.59 2.39
C PRO A 753 -29.66 16.26 2.44
N ARG A 754 -30.30 16.03 1.27
CA ARG A 754 -31.73 15.69 1.20
C ARG A 754 -32.08 14.35 1.85
N ASN A 755 -31.09 13.47 2.03
CA ASN A 755 -31.29 12.19 2.70
C ASN A 755 -31.39 12.34 4.23
N TYR A 756 -31.11 13.54 4.76
CA TYR A 756 -30.97 13.76 6.20
C TYR A 756 -31.94 14.82 6.73
N PHE A 757 -32.34 15.78 5.90
CA PHE A 757 -33.30 16.80 6.30
C PHE A 757 -34.74 16.34 6.12
N ALA A 758 -35.57 16.68 7.10
CA ALA A 758 -37.01 16.69 7.00
C ALA A 758 -37.47 17.41 5.73
N SER A 759 -38.38 16.80 4.96
CA SER A 759 -39.06 17.44 3.84
C SER A 759 -40.14 18.41 4.29
#